data_AF-A0AAD8QIF2-F1
#
_entry.id   AF-A0AAD8QIF2-F1
#
_cell.length_a   1.000
_cell.length_b   1.000
_cell.length_c   1.000
_cell.angle_alpha   90.00
_cell.angle_beta   90.00
_cell.angle_gamma   90.00
#
_symmetry.space_group_name_H-M   'P 1'
#
loop_
_entity.id
_entity.type
_entity.pdbx_description
1 polymer ?
#
loop_
_entity_poly.entity_id
_entity_poly.type
_entity_poly.pdbx_seq_one_letter_code
_entity_poly.pdbx_strand_id
1 'polypeptide(L)'
;MAAESSLPSGFGTRPWLVQGTRGERQTFVDSSDGSSHATVVPEMQGKTCLGCIHNGDWLLMLDESTFECFLLHLSDDDEDDPSKKIPLPPLQEPVEFIQTCALLGASPADPDCAVVVAIKREVGVEVERFLLHCRSGSCSDWTRLESPDVNLMISHRGEIYYFGASETLLVIGSEGDGTVRTRLIGTLGGAREHLDREAMYYVVESSGDLFVVVTEKFGVFLDDSTVTSIAVYHVDLESMMWRRVHNIGHDRAFLVSGYYGFSVPVGPGARGLVPQGNCVYLVLSSCDCERLYKFCLDDMTMSFCQILPRPTKPWCRAFWAVPPSAAVVKETELLHSDPLALEAEENCESIFSLEEEAATSCNTRPWYDLPLELLELVVSKVSLVDRLRFPAVCKSWSMVSNPVEQAKVWPWLMHCSGRDGVCKFFDPLRCQEYTKRVGTFETSEIEGQHDRHIFRSSKDGWVAVSTAVEIDDIYIINPFTGDIVEVAMLERKYHFMGMSWSSIDPASPDCVFFGVDSRHDGKAVGVLTCRHNENDWTEQHLEYYEGAPFPVAYANPVFFNDKFYCLSRMGNLGTLDPTNHTWTILEKPKPIHMEMKLIDDDHEGTEFCYLVEVGGELVCVFVRNANEPPRVFKLNEEEMVWMEVQDIGGSTLFLDFRVSYSMVLPEAGHGNRIYFPRYSDNGKQMAFYDMDAKVYQPSFYGLKQPLQCVWVVPNLRARVHP
;
A
#
# COMPACT_ATOMS: atom_id res chain seq x y z
N MET A 1 8.08 50.85 3.94
CA MET A 1 8.59 49.53 3.56
C MET A 1 7.45 48.58 3.84
N ALA A 2 6.84 48.02 2.79
CA ALA A 2 5.76 47.04 2.97
C ALA A 2 6.36 45.82 3.67
N ALA A 3 5.70 45.34 4.72
CA ALA A 3 6.05 44.05 5.32
C ALA A 3 5.91 42.99 4.21
N GLU A 4 6.97 42.24 3.93
CA GLU A 4 6.87 41.06 3.06
C GLU A 4 5.96 40.06 3.78
N SER A 5 4.96 39.50 3.08
CA SER A 5 4.07 38.50 3.66
C SER A 5 4.90 37.33 4.18
N SER A 6 4.63 36.89 5.41
CA SER A 6 5.31 35.74 6.02
C SER A 6 4.89 34.41 5.37
N LEU A 7 3.81 34.36 4.58
CA LEU A 7 3.35 33.15 3.89
C LEU A 7 3.75 33.13 2.39
N PRO A 8 3.92 31.93 1.79
CA PRO A 8 4.25 31.78 0.38
C PRO A 8 3.18 32.37 -0.55
N SER A 9 3.60 32.94 -1.68
CA SER A 9 2.68 33.48 -2.68
C SER A 9 1.69 32.42 -3.18
N GLY A 10 0.39 32.70 -3.07
CA GLY A 10 -0.67 31.79 -3.50
C GLY A 10 -1.17 30.82 -2.42
N PHE A 11 -0.62 30.90 -1.21
CA PHE A 11 -1.23 30.29 -0.02
C PHE A 11 -2.67 30.79 0.17
N GLY A 12 -3.58 29.93 0.65
CA GLY A 12 -5.01 30.26 0.82
C GLY A 12 -5.85 30.26 -0.47
N THR A 13 -5.26 30.03 -1.65
CA THR A 13 -6.03 29.93 -2.92
C THR A 13 -6.30 28.50 -3.38
N ARG A 14 -5.56 27.53 -2.83
CA ARG A 14 -5.58 26.11 -3.16
C ARG A 14 -5.11 25.30 -1.95
N PRO A 15 -5.19 23.96 -1.96
CA PRO A 15 -4.62 23.14 -0.90
C PRO A 15 -3.10 23.30 -0.78
N TRP A 16 -2.57 23.32 0.44
CA TRP A 16 -1.14 23.31 0.73
C TRP A 16 -0.85 22.27 1.80
N LEU A 17 0.33 21.66 1.74
CA LEU A 17 0.81 20.83 2.83
C LEU A 17 1.67 21.68 3.77
N VAL A 18 1.33 21.72 5.05
CA VAL A 18 1.99 22.56 6.06
C VAL A 18 2.63 21.66 7.11
N GLN A 19 3.95 21.76 7.24
CA GLN A 19 4.71 21.06 8.25
C GLN A 19 5.03 22.00 9.42
N GLY A 20 4.32 21.80 10.53
CA GLY A 20 4.65 22.45 11.80
C GLY A 20 5.87 21.77 12.43
N THR A 21 7.08 22.19 12.05
CA THR A 21 8.28 21.73 12.77
C THR A 21 8.52 22.59 14.00
N ARG A 22 9.11 22.01 15.05
CA ARG A 22 9.63 22.76 16.22
C ARG A 22 10.84 23.65 15.89
N GLY A 23 11.29 23.66 14.64
CA GLY A 23 12.38 24.50 14.17
C GLY A 23 11.97 25.96 14.01
N GLU A 24 12.93 26.80 13.67
CA GLU A 24 12.70 28.23 13.43
C GLU A 24 11.85 28.51 12.18
N ARG A 25 11.79 27.56 11.24
CA ARG A 25 11.09 27.68 9.95
C ARG A 25 10.13 26.52 9.74
N GLN A 26 8.97 26.84 9.20
CA GLN A 26 7.92 25.90 8.81
C GLN A 26 8.03 25.62 7.31
N THR A 27 7.73 24.39 6.91
CA THR A 27 7.79 23.98 5.50
C THR A 27 6.39 23.97 4.92
N PHE A 28 6.21 24.65 3.79
CA PHE A 28 4.99 24.72 3.02
C PHE A 28 5.23 24.07 1.67
N VAL A 29 4.44 23.07 1.29
CA VAL A 29 4.52 22.42 -0.03
C VAL A 29 3.30 22.80 -0.84
N ASP A 30 3.54 23.43 -1.99
CA ASP A 30 2.47 23.84 -2.91
C ASP A 30 1.90 22.60 -3.61
N SER A 31 0.58 22.42 -3.57
CA SER A 31 -0.06 21.28 -4.25
C SER A 31 -0.06 21.38 -5.77
N SER A 32 0.21 22.54 -6.35
CA SER A 32 0.13 22.77 -7.80
C SER A 32 1.38 22.36 -8.58
N ASP A 33 2.55 22.34 -7.94
CA ASP A 33 3.82 21.96 -8.56
C ASP A 33 4.75 21.14 -7.63
N GLY A 34 4.39 21.00 -6.35
CA GLY A 34 5.18 20.30 -5.35
C GLY A 34 6.37 21.10 -4.82
N SER A 35 6.48 22.40 -5.10
CA SER A 35 7.58 23.21 -4.60
C SER A 35 7.52 23.38 -3.09
N SER A 36 8.67 23.25 -2.45
CA SER A 36 8.83 23.41 -1.01
C SER A 36 9.33 24.82 -0.67
N HIS A 37 8.62 25.49 0.23
CA HIS A 37 8.91 26.84 0.70
C HIS A 37 9.11 26.80 2.21
N ALA A 38 10.31 27.17 2.66
CA ALA A 38 10.56 27.34 4.09
C ALA A 38 10.27 28.78 4.48
N THR A 39 9.34 29.01 5.39
CA THR A 39 9.03 30.35 5.90
C THR A 39 9.03 30.41 7.42
N VAL A 40 9.03 31.61 7.98
CA VAL A 40 8.94 31.84 9.42
C VAL A 40 7.51 32.28 9.73
N VAL A 41 6.79 31.48 10.52
CA VAL A 41 5.51 31.85 11.12
C VAL A 41 5.77 32.01 12.63
N PRO A 42 5.90 33.24 13.15
CA PRO A 42 6.29 33.49 14.55
C PRO A 42 5.44 32.73 15.57
N GLU A 43 4.14 32.61 15.31
CA GLU A 43 3.17 31.93 16.17
C GLU A 43 3.47 30.43 16.26
N MET A 44 4.01 29.82 15.22
CA MET A 44 4.32 28.39 15.16
C MET A 44 5.72 28.05 15.68
N GLN A 45 6.61 29.03 15.85
CA GLN A 45 7.99 28.78 16.27
C GLN A 45 8.04 28.12 17.66
N GLY A 46 8.77 27.00 17.73
CA GLY A 46 8.95 26.23 18.96
C GLY A 46 7.70 25.48 19.45
N LYS A 47 6.60 25.51 18.69
CA LYS A 47 5.31 24.91 19.06
C LYS A 47 4.99 23.71 18.17
N THR A 48 4.14 22.83 18.68
CA THR A 48 3.69 21.62 18.02
C THR A 48 2.26 21.83 17.49
N CYS A 49 2.03 21.44 16.23
CA CYS A 49 0.69 21.44 15.64
C CYS A 49 0.03 20.09 15.93
N LEU A 50 -1.06 20.08 16.71
CA LEU A 50 -1.77 18.87 17.11
C LEU A 50 -2.77 18.38 16.05
N GLY A 51 -3.18 19.26 15.15
CA GLY A 51 -4.16 18.93 14.14
C GLY A 51 -4.75 20.14 13.45
N CYS A 52 -5.53 19.87 12.42
CA CYS A 52 -6.27 20.89 11.69
C CYS A 52 -7.78 20.72 11.93
N ILE A 53 -8.45 21.85 12.07
CA ILE A 53 -9.85 21.98 12.47
C ILE A 53 -10.54 22.89 11.45
N HIS A 54 -11.87 22.73 11.29
CA HIS A 54 -12.69 23.55 10.39
C HIS A 54 -12.17 23.49 8.95
N ASN A 55 -12.26 22.29 8.34
CA ASN A 55 -11.87 22.03 6.95
C ASN A 55 -10.40 22.33 6.60
N GLY A 56 -9.52 22.46 7.60
CA GLY A 56 -8.09 22.65 7.38
C GLY A 56 -7.61 24.09 7.56
N ASP A 57 -8.51 25.03 7.84
CA ASP A 57 -8.18 26.46 7.92
C ASP A 57 -7.57 26.87 9.28
N TRP A 58 -7.90 26.13 10.33
CA TRP A 58 -7.45 26.41 11.69
C TRP A 58 -6.54 25.32 12.20
N LEU A 59 -5.41 25.69 12.78
CA LEU A 59 -4.46 24.78 13.41
C LEU A 59 -4.60 24.83 14.93
N LEU A 60 -4.67 23.66 15.56
CA LEU A 60 -4.56 23.55 17.01
C LEU A 60 -3.09 23.48 17.40
N MET A 61 -2.61 24.52 18.07
CA MET A 61 -1.20 24.69 18.44
C MET A 61 -0.99 24.45 19.94
N LEU A 62 0.14 23.84 20.28
CA LEU A 62 0.58 23.59 21.66
C LEU A 62 2.04 23.98 21.86
N ASP A 63 2.31 24.79 22.88
CA ASP A 63 3.65 24.95 23.45
C ASP A 63 3.83 23.93 24.59
N GLU A 64 4.66 22.92 24.36
CA GLU A 64 4.92 21.86 25.36
C GLU A 64 5.64 22.34 26.61
N SER A 65 6.35 23.46 26.54
CA SER A 65 7.13 23.98 27.67
C SER A 65 6.26 24.79 28.63
N THR A 66 5.25 25.47 28.11
CA THR A 66 4.34 26.33 28.89
C THR A 66 2.93 25.75 29.03
N PHE A 67 2.62 24.70 28.28
CA PHE A 67 1.28 24.14 28.07
C PHE A 67 0.30 25.13 27.40
N GLU A 68 0.79 26.24 26.82
CA GLU A 68 -0.06 27.20 26.10
C GLU A 68 -0.71 26.51 24.90
N CYS A 69 -2.04 26.55 24.83
CA CYS A 69 -2.82 25.97 23.74
C CYS A 69 -3.69 27.05 23.09
N PHE A 70 -3.75 27.07 21.76
CA PHE A 70 -4.53 28.05 21.01
C PHE A 70 -4.87 27.56 19.60
N LEU A 71 -5.88 28.19 18.99
CA LEU A 71 -6.19 28.01 17.58
C LEU A 71 -5.51 29.11 16.75
N LEU A 72 -4.94 28.74 15.62
CA LEU A 72 -4.23 29.63 14.70
C LEU A 72 -4.84 29.54 13.30
N HIS A 73 -5.24 30.68 12.73
CA HIS A 73 -5.67 30.81 11.35
C HIS A 73 -4.51 31.33 10.49
N LEU A 74 -4.07 30.55 9.51
CA LEU A 74 -3.01 30.96 8.58
C LEU A 74 -3.61 31.76 7.41
N SER A 75 -3.41 33.07 7.37
CA SER A 75 -3.93 33.94 6.31
C SER A 75 -3.00 35.14 6.04
N ASP A 76 -2.99 35.61 4.79
CA ASP A 76 -2.16 36.72 4.29
C ASP A 76 -2.58 38.12 4.80
N ASP A 77 -3.68 38.23 5.56
CA ASP A 77 -4.20 39.51 6.08
C ASP A 77 -3.28 40.08 7.21
N ASP A 78 -3.59 41.23 7.81
CA ASP A 78 -2.74 41.91 8.82
C ASP A 78 -2.18 40.93 9.90
N GLU A 79 -0.85 40.97 10.14
CA GLU A 79 -0.17 40.13 11.15
C GLU A 79 -0.66 40.42 12.58
N ASP A 80 -1.18 41.62 12.83
CA ASP A 80 -1.70 42.06 14.12
C ASP A 80 -3.21 41.80 14.31
N ASP A 81 -3.87 41.03 13.43
CA ASP A 81 -5.30 40.74 13.58
C ASP A 81 -5.56 39.75 14.74
N PRO A 82 -6.18 40.20 15.86
CA PRO A 82 -6.47 39.35 17.00
C PRO A 82 -7.47 38.23 16.67
N SER A 83 -8.17 38.32 15.53
CA SER A 83 -9.08 37.28 15.08
C SER A 83 -8.36 36.02 14.59
N LYS A 84 -7.04 36.07 14.33
CA LYS A 84 -6.25 34.93 13.84
C LYS A 84 -5.78 33.96 14.92
N LYS A 85 -5.72 34.42 16.18
CA LYS A 85 -5.25 33.61 17.31
C LYS A 85 -6.32 33.58 18.39
N ILE A 86 -6.91 32.41 18.63
CA ILE A 86 -7.91 32.22 19.69
C ILE A 86 -7.26 31.43 20.84
N PRO A 87 -7.07 32.05 22.02
CA PRO A 87 -6.48 31.36 23.16
C PRO A 87 -7.44 30.30 23.72
N LEU A 88 -6.89 29.15 24.08
CA LEU A 88 -7.58 28.06 24.77
C LEU A 88 -6.97 27.85 26.17
N PRO A 89 -7.67 27.15 27.09
CA PRO A 89 -7.08 26.74 28.36
C PRO A 89 -5.78 25.94 28.18
N PRO A 90 -4.81 26.04 29.10
CA PRO A 90 -3.59 25.25 29.02
C PRO A 90 -3.88 23.75 28.96
N LEU A 91 -3.27 23.04 28.01
CA LEU A 91 -3.45 21.60 27.82
C LEU A 91 -2.26 20.86 28.43
N GLN A 92 -2.48 20.23 29.59
CA GLN A 92 -1.41 19.58 30.38
C GLN A 92 -1.13 18.12 29.98
N GLU A 93 -1.78 17.63 28.93
CA GLU A 93 -1.57 16.27 28.44
C GLU A 93 -0.30 16.21 27.56
N PRO A 94 0.57 15.19 27.74
CA PRO A 94 1.67 14.92 26.82
C PRO A 94 1.18 14.77 25.38
N VAL A 95 1.98 15.29 24.44
CA VAL A 95 1.66 15.24 23.01
C VAL A 95 1.47 13.81 22.52
N GLU A 96 2.25 12.85 23.01
CA GLU A 96 2.11 11.44 22.65
C GLU A 96 0.73 10.83 23.00
N PHE A 97 -0.02 11.42 23.92
CA PHE A 97 -1.35 10.93 24.31
C PHE A 97 -2.49 11.56 23.50
N ILE A 98 -2.21 12.63 22.74
CA ILE A 98 -3.22 13.34 21.96
C ILE A 98 -3.38 12.65 20.60
N GLN A 99 -4.56 12.10 20.33
CA GLN A 99 -4.82 11.36 19.09
C GLN A 99 -5.34 12.26 17.96
N THR A 100 -6.40 13.01 18.23
CA THR A 100 -7.07 13.86 17.22
C THR A 100 -7.87 14.97 17.88
N CYS A 101 -8.29 15.97 17.10
CA CYS A 101 -9.16 17.04 17.55
C CYS A 101 -10.24 17.37 16.51
N ALA A 102 -11.36 17.93 16.96
CA ALA A 102 -12.45 18.38 16.10
C ALA A 102 -13.15 19.60 16.69
N LEU A 103 -13.92 20.30 15.85
CA LEU A 103 -14.77 21.42 16.26
C LEU A 103 -16.21 20.98 16.46
N LEU A 104 -16.78 21.36 17.58
CA LEU A 104 -18.22 21.36 17.78
C LEU A 104 -18.75 22.75 17.44
N GLY A 105 -19.68 22.84 16.49
CA GLY A 105 -20.24 24.08 15.97
C GLY A 105 -19.68 24.51 14.62
N ALA A 106 -20.13 25.68 14.14
CA ALA A 106 -19.93 26.10 12.75
C ALA A 106 -18.59 26.77 12.48
N SER A 107 -18.00 27.50 13.44
CA SER A 107 -16.75 28.23 13.25
C SER A 107 -16.02 28.43 14.57
N PRO A 108 -14.67 28.30 14.63
CA PRO A 108 -13.92 28.57 15.85
C PRO A 108 -14.09 29.98 16.43
N ALA A 109 -14.46 30.95 15.58
CA ALA A 109 -14.71 32.33 15.95
C ALA A 109 -16.08 32.55 16.63
N ASP A 110 -16.97 31.55 16.59
CA ASP A 110 -18.26 31.61 17.27
C ASP A 110 -18.09 31.26 18.76
N PRO A 111 -18.54 32.12 19.69
CA PRO A 111 -18.42 31.89 21.14
C PRO A 111 -19.12 30.63 21.64
N ASP A 112 -20.09 30.09 20.90
CA ASP A 112 -20.80 28.86 21.26
C ASP A 112 -20.09 27.58 20.77
N CYS A 113 -18.98 27.72 20.02
CA CYS A 113 -18.20 26.59 19.55
C CYS A 113 -17.30 26.01 20.65
N ALA A 114 -17.10 24.69 20.58
CA ALA A 114 -16.20 23.98 21.48
C ALA A 114 -15.14 23.19 20.70
N VAL A 115 -13.90 23.25 21.17
CA VAL A 115 -12.83 22.37 20.70
C VAL A 115 -12.89 21.09 21.51
N VAL A 116 -12.88 19.95 20.82
CA VAL A 116 -12.83 18.62 21.45
C VAL A 116 -11.52 17.93 21.05
N VAL A 117 -10.81 17.38 22.02
CA VAL A 117 -9.54 16.66 21.85
C VAL A 117 -9.70 15.25 22.40
N ALA A 118 -9.27 14.25 21.62
CA ALA A 118 -9.25 12.85 22.03
C ALA A 118 -7.90 12.48 22.66
N ILE A 119 -7.96 11.86 23.84
CA ILE A 119 -6.80 11.43 24.62
C ILE A 119 -6.79 9.91 24.73
N LYS A 120 -5.62 9.31 24.45
CA LYS A 120 -5.31 7.90 24.67
C LYS A 120 -4.04 7.82 25.53
N ARG A 121 -4.20 7.36 26.77
CA ARG A 121 -3.11 7.20 27.73
C ARG A 121 -2.86 5.71 27.98
N GLU A 122 -1.63 5.28 27.75
CA GLU A 122 -1.21 3.89 28.00
C GLU A 122 -0.49 3.83 29.35
N VAL A 123 -1.07 3.08 30.30
CA VAL A 123 -0.50 2.87 31.64
C VAL A 123 -0.29 1.37 31.87
N GLY A 124 0.92 0.90 31.56
CA GLY A 124 1.24 -0.53 31.63
C GLY A 124 0.47 -1.33 30.57
N VAL A 125 -0.49 -2.14 30.99
CA VAL A 125 -1.33 -2.97 30.10
C VAL A 125 -2.73 -2.36 29.89
N GLU A 126 -3.08 -1.32 30.63
CA GLU A 126 -4.38 -0.65 30.54
C GLU A 126 -4.28 0.58 29.64
N VAL A 127 -5.27 0.75 28.77
CA VAL A 127 -5.40 1.92 27.89
C VAL A 127 -6.60 2.74 28.34
N GLU A 128 -6.34 3.90 28.91
CA GLU A 128 -7.37 4.88 29.27
C GLU A 128 -7.67 5.76 28.05
N ARG A 129 -8.95 5.91 27.70
CA ARG A 129 -9.40 6.80 26.61
C ARG A 129 -10.50 7.71 27.10
N PHE A 130 -10.35 9.01 26.84
CA PHE A 130 -11.35 10.02 27.20
C PHE A 130 -11.26 11.21 26.26
N LEU A 131 -12.29 12.06 26.31
CA LEU A 131 -12.35 13.30 25.56
C LEU A 131 -12.18 14.50 26.49
N LEU A 132 -11.50 15.53 26.01
CA LEU A 132 -11.44 16.84 26.65
C LEU A 132 -12.16 17.84 25.75
N HIS A 133 -13.00 18.71 26.32
CA HIS A 133 -13.59 19.80 25.57
C HIS A 133 -13.46 21.14 26.30
N CYS A 134 -13.33 22.23 25.53
CA CYS A 134 -13.39 23.59 26.03
C CYS A 134 -14.14 24.50 25.04
N ARG A 135 -14.82 25.52 25.54
CA ARG A 135 -15.44 26.54 24.68
C ARG A 135 -14.40 27.56 24.23
N SER A 136 -14.49 27.94 22.96
CA SER A 136 -13.61 28.93 22.34
C SER A 136 -13.74 30.28 23.06
N GLY A 137 -12.65 30.81 23.63
CA GLY A 137 -12.58 32.17 24.17
C GLY A 137 -13.32 32.48 25.49
N SER A 138 -14.02 31.52 26.12
CA SER A 138 -14.83 31.79 27.33
C SER A 138 -14.52 30.93 28.56
N CYS A 139 -13.78 29.83 28.41
CA CYS A 139 -13.55 28.85 29.48
C CYS A 139 -12.14 28.97 30.06
N SER A 140 -11.98 28.74 31.37
CA SER A 140 -10.65 28.71 32.02
C SER A 140 -9.99 27.34 32.00
N ASP A 141 -10.76 26.27 31.77
CA ASP A 141 -10.31 24.89 31.97
C ASP A 141 -10.90 23.91 30.93
N TRP A 142 -10.20 22.79 30.73
CA TRP A 142 -10.70 21.66 29.94
C TRP A 142 -11.65 20.80 30.77
N THR A 143 -12.79 20.42 30.19
CA THR A 143 -13.76 19.52 30.83
C THR A 143 -13.63 18.11 30.26
N ARG A 144 -13.52 17.11 31.15
CA ARG A 144 -13.44 15.69 30.77
C ARG A 144 -14.81 15.11 30.47
N LEU A 145 -14.89 14.39 29.37
CA LEU A 145 -16.06 13.64 28.92
C LEU A 145 -15.63 12.17 28.77
N GLU A 146 -16.29 11.30 29.53
CA GLU A 146 -16.11 9.85 29.40
C GLU A 146 -16.63 9.42 28.02
N SER A 147 -15.81 8.70 27.26
CA SER A 147 -16.20 8.19 25.95
C SER A 147 -15.68 6.78 25.76
N PRO A 148 -16.53 5.84 25.31
CA PRO A 148 -16.06 4.52 24.94
C PRO A 148 -15.23 4.61 23.66
N ASP A 149 -13.94 4.33 23.80
CA ASP A 149 -13.02 3.90 22.73
C ASP A 149 -13.12 4.69 21.41
N VAL A 150 -12.66 5.94 21.41
CA VAL A 150 -12.72 6.83 20.25
C VAL A 150 -11.59 6.51 19.28
N ASN A 151 -11.92 6.14 18.04
CA ASN A 151 -10.93 5.88 17.00
C ASN A 151 -10.83 6.98 15.94
N LEU A 152 -11.93 7.68 15.63
CA LEU A 152 -12.02 8.69 14.57
C LEU A 152 -13.01 9.77 14.97
N MET A 153 -12.72 11.04 14.66
CA MET A 153 -13.63 12.17 14.88
C MET A 153 -13.70 13.05 13.64
N ILE A 154 -14.90 13.51 13.29
CA ILE A 154 -15.10 14.51 12.24
C ILE A 154 -16.20 15.50 12.62
N SER A 155 -15.99 16.78 12.34
CA SER A 155 -17.03 17.80 12.43
C SER A 155 -17.94 17.70 11.22
N HIS A 156 -19.24 17.49 11.43
CA HIS A 156 -20.23 17.40 10.37
C HIS A 156 -21.55 18.03 10.81
N ARG A 157 -22.05 19.00 10.02
CA ARG A 157 -23.31 19.73 10.26
C ARG A 157 -23.41 20.34 11.69
N GLY A 158 -22.29 20.83 12.21
CA GLY A 158 -22.21 21.47 13.53
C GLY A 158 -22.13 20.51 14.73
N GLU A 159 -22.17 19.20 14.48
CA GLU A 159 -21.94 18.15 15.48
C GLU A 159 -20.61 17.45 15.21
N ILE A 160 -20.10 16.69 16.18
CA ILE A 160 -18.93 15.82 15.96
C ILE A 160 -19.40 14.37 15.91
N TYR A 161 -19.13 13.71 14.79
CA TYR A 161 -19.36 12.29 14.61
C TYR A 161 -18.08 11.54 14.97
N TYR A 162 -18.22 10.46 15.74
CA TYR A 162 -17.09 9.62 16.08
C TYR A 162 -17.45 8.14 16.10
N PHE A 163 -16.46 7.32 15.74
CA PHE A 163 -16.61 5.89 15.52
C PHE A 163 -15.96 5.11 16.66
N GLY A 164 -16.76 4.28 17.35
CA GLY A 164 -16.32 3.44 18.45
C GLY A 164 -15.78 2.07 18.02
N ALA A 165 -15.18 1.34 18.95
CA ALA A 165 -14.56 0.03 18.72
C ALA A 165 -15.51 -1.11 18.26
N SER A 166 -16.83 -0.94 18.39
CA SER A 166 -17.84 -1.95 18.01
C SER A 166 -18.78 -1.46 16.90
N GLU A 167 -18.24 -0.69 15.95
CA GLU A 167 -19.01 -0.12 14.82
C GLU A 167 -20.15 0.81 15.29
N THR A 168 -20.05 1.27 16.54
CA THR A 168 -20.99 2.24 17.10
C THR A 168 -20.67 3.62 16.57
N LEU A 169 -21.69 4.29 16.05
CA LEU A 169 -21.62 5.70 15.69
C LEU A 169 -22.18 6.53 16.83
N LEU A 170 -21.34 7.37 17.38
CA LEU A 170 -21.72 8.32 18.41
C LEU A 170 -21.58 9.74 17.88
N VAL A 171 -22.37 10.63 18.47
CA VAL A 171 -22.32 12.05 18.16
C VAL A 171 -22.14 12.86 19.43
N ILE A 172 -21.29 13.86 19.34
CA ILE A 172 -21.13 14.90 20.33
C ILE A 172 -21.91 16.12 19.83
N GLY A 173 -22.89 16.55 20.62
CA GLY A 173 -23.71 17.72 20.35
C GLY A 173 -23.69 18.69 21.51
N SER A 174 -24.03 19.95 21.24
CA SER A 174 -24.35 20.93 22.27
C SER A 174 -25.87 20.95 22.47
N GLU A 175 -26.35 20.71 23.68
CA GLU A 175 -27.76 20.90 24.01
C GLU A 175 -28.11 22.40 24.10
N GLY A 176 -29.40 22.75 24.06
CA GLY A 176 -29.85 24.15 24.10
C GLY A 176 -29.49 24.92 25.38
N ASP A 177 -28.92 24.25 26.39
CA ASP A 177 -28.34 24.85 27.61
C ASP A 177 -26.80 25.03 27.52
N GLY A 178 -26.20 24.69 26.37
CA GLY A 178 -24.77 24.71 26.10
C GLY A 178 -23.99 23.51 26.65
N THR A 179 -24.66 22.52 27.24
CA THR A 179 -23.99 21.30 27.75
C THR A 179 -23.57 20.43 26.58
N VAL A 180 -22.29 20.04 26.56
CA VAL A 180 -21.75 19.09 25.59
C VAL A 180 -22.07 17.67 26.07
N ARG A 181 -22.75 16.87 25.24
CA ARG A 181 -23.06 15.47 25.56
C ARG A 181 -22.79 14.53 24.39
N THR A 182 -22.47 13.29 24.74
CA THR A 182 -22.40 12.17 23.81
C THR A 182 -23.77 11.49 23.69
N ARG A 183 -24.16 11.16 22.46
CA ARG A 183 -25.34 10.35 22.15
C ARG A 183 -24.95 9.20 21.22
N LEU A 184 -25.44 8.00 21.51
CA LEU A 184 -25.34 6.88 20.57
C LEU A 184 -26.40 7.08 19.48
N ILE A 185 -25.97 7.12 18.21
CA ILE A 185 -26.88 7.20 17.06
C ILE A 185 -27.30 5.79 16.62
N GLY A 186 -26.38 4.83 16.68
CA GLY A 186 -26.67 3.43 16.45
C GLY A 186 -25.41 2.62 16.18
N THR A 187 -25.60 1.37 15.77
CA THR A 187 -24.53 0.49 15.31
C THR A 187 -24.62 0.39 13.80
N LEU A 188 -23.50 0.65 13.14
CA LEU A 188 -23.42 0.60 11.69
C LEU A 188 -23.44 -0.86 11.25
N GLY A 189 -24.32 -1.19 10.30
CA GLY A 189 -24.41 -2.50 9.69
C GLY A 189 -23.70 -2.57 8.34
N GLY A 190 -23.52 -3.81 7.87
CA GLY A 190 -22.83 -4.13 6.62
C GLY A 190 -21.56 -4.92 6.89
N ALA A 191 -21.20 -5.83 5.98
CA ALA A 191 -19.96 -6.57 6.12
C ALA A 191 -18.79 -5.63 5.80
N ARG A 192 -18.05 -5.21 6.84
CA ARG A 192 -16.66 -4.81 6.62
C ARG A 192 -15.91 -6.04 6.11
N GLU A 193 -15.11 -5.86 5.06
CA GLU A 193 -14.09 -6.85 4.70
C GLU A 193 -13.28 -7.19 5.95
N HIS A 194 -13.03 -8.48 6.17
CA HIS A 194 -12.07 -8.81 7.21
C HIS A 194 -10.73 -8.27 6.77
N LEU A 195 -10.14 -7.46 7.64
CA LEU A 195 -8.86 -6.84 7.36
C LEU A 195 -7.79 -7.89 7.58
N ASP A 196 -7.00 -8.11 6.54
CA ASP A 196 -5.86 -9.04 6.58
C ASP A 196 -4.76 -8.56 7.52
N ARG A 197 -4.71 -7.27 7.83
CA ARG A 197 -3.64 -6.63 8.61
C ARG A 197 -4.19 -5.47 9.42
N GLU A 198 -3.31 -4.84 10.19
CA GLU A 198 -3.64 -3.57 10.83
C GLU A 198 -4.11 -2.56 9.78
N ALA A 199 -5.26 -1.94 10.05
CA ALA A 199 -5.87 -0.99 9.14
C ALA A 199 -5.99 0.38 9.80
N MET A 200 -5.76 1.40 8.99
CA MET A 200 -6.01 2.77 9.37
C MET A 200 -7.29 3.26 8.72
N TYR A 201 -8.03 4.03 9.50
CA TYR A 201 -9.30 4.60 9.08
C TYR A 201 -9.16 6.12 9.03
N TYR A 202 -9.82 6.73 8.06
CA TYR A 202 -9.85 8.18 7.89
C TYR A 202 -11.26 8.56 7.48
N VAL A 203 -11.81 9.59 8.11
CA VAL A 203 -13.15 10.07 7.77
C VAL A 203 -13.01 11.33 6.94
N VAL A 204 -13.80 11.42 5.87
CA VAL A 204 -13.82 12.54 4.94
C VAL A 204 -15.26 12.99 4.78
N GLU A 205 -15.51 14.27 4.95
CA GLU A 205 -16.78 14.90 4.57
C GLU A 205 -16.65 15.41 3.12
N SER A 206 -17.65 15.12 2.29
CA SER A 206 -17.71 15.60 0.92
C SER A 206 -19.16 15.86 0.50
N SER A 207 -19.49 17.12 0.20
CA SER A 207 -20.82 17.51 -0.30
C SER A 207 -21.99 17.12 0.61
N GLY A 208 -21.80 17.12 1.92
CA GLY A 208 -22.83 16.76 2.89
C GLY A 208 -22.91 15.27 3.22
N ASP A 209 -22.08 14.45 2.57
CA ASP A 209 -21.97 13.01 2.80
C ASP A 209 -20.68 12.66 3.57
N LEU A 210 -20.71 11.53 4.28
CA LEU A 210 -19.57 11.00 5.02
C LEU A 210 -18.97 9.79 4.32
N PHE A 211 -17.67 9.83 4.10
CA PHE A 211 -16.88 8.74 3.55
C PHE A 211 -15.85 8.27 4.58
N VAL A 212 -15.59 6.97 4.61
CA VAL A 212 -14.51 6.38 5.38
C VAL A 212 -13.53 5.71 4.43
N VAL A 213 -12.31 6.23 4.42
CA VAL A 213 -11.17 5.63 3.74
C VAL A 213 -10.51 4.65 4.70
N VAL A 214 -10.29 3.42 4.25
CA VAL A 214 -9.61 2.37 5.00
C VAL A 214 -8.37 1.98 4.23
N THR A 215 -7.21 2.04 4.87
CA THR A 215 -5.96 1.53 4.29
C THR A 215 -5.47 0.33 5.08
N GLU A 216 -5.10 -0.73 4.36
CA GLU A 216 -4.40 -1.86 4.96
C GLU A 216 -2.90 -1.66 4.75
N LYS A 217 -2.14 -1.96 5.80
CA LYS A 217 -0.71 -1.74 5.84
C LYS A 217 0.01 -3.09 5.90
N PHE A 218 1.03 -3.24 5.06
CA PHE A 218 1.94 -4.38 5.11
C PHE A 218 2.85 -4.23 6.32
N GLY A 219 2.55 -4.99 7.36
CA GLY A 219 3.30 -4.99 8.62
C GLY A 219 2.35 -4.89 9.79
N VAL A 220 2.91 -4.95 10.99
CA VAL A 220 2.17 -4.82 12.26
C VAL A 220 2.37 -3.42 12.86
N PHE A 221 3.02 -2.50 12.12
CA PHE A 221 3.47 -1.21 12.66
C PHE A 221 3.04 -0.04 11.76
N LEU A 222 2.42 0.96 12.39
CA LEU A 222 1.77 2.08 11.74
C LEU A 222 2.73 2.99 10.96
N ASP A 223 3.99 3.09 11.36
CA ASP A 223 4.94 4.06 10.79
C ASP A 223 6.00 3.44 9.85
N ASP A 224 5.96 2.14 9.60
CA ASP A 224 6.97 1.41 8.80
C ASP A 224 6.34 0.62 7.63
N SER A 225 5.06 0.84 7.38
CA SER A 225 4.28 -0.06 6.54
C SER A 225 4.07 0.46 5.12
N THR A 226 4.09 -0.48 4.18
CA THR A 226 3.66 -0.23 2.80
C THR A 226 2.17 -0.44 2.72
N VAL A 227 1.40 0.55 2.26
CA VAL A 227 -0.04 0.34 2.07
C VAL A 227 -0.26 -0.74 1.00
N THR A 228 -0.95 -1.82 1.34
CA THR A 228 -1.27 -2.95 0.44
C THR A 228 -2.65 -2.87 -0.17
N SER A 229 -3.56 -2.15 0.48
CA SER A 229 -4.94 -2.05 0.06
C SER A 229 -5.52 -0.71 0.48
N ILE A 230 -6.49 -0.25 -0.29
CA ILE A 230 -7.34 0.88 0.05
C ILE A 230 -8.78 0.53 -0.29
N ALA A 231 -9.69 0.91 0.58
CA ALA A 231 -11.13 0.84 0.34
C ALA A 231 -11.78 2.14 0.80
N VAL A 232 -12.81 2.57 0.07
CA VAL A 232 -13.60 3.73 0.45
C VAL A 232 -15.03 3.26 0.69
N TYR A 233 -15.62 3.71 1.79
CA TYR A 233 -16.99 3.39 2.18
C TYR A 233 -17.79 4.68 2.29
N HIS A 234 -18.96 4.72 1.66
CA HIS A 234 -19.96 5.73 1.91
C HIS A 234 -20.78 5.34 3.15
N VAL A 235 -20.96 6.27 4.09
CA VAL A 235 -21.72 6.06 5.33
C VAL A 235 -23.12 6.65 5.15
N ASP A 236 -24.10 5.77 5.01
CA ASP A 236 -25.51 6.16 4.96
C ASP A 236 -26.05 6.27 6.40
N LEU A 237 -26.20 7.52 6.86
CA LEU A 237 -26.70 7.83 8.21
C LEU A 237 -28.19 7.51 8.38
N GLU A 238 -28.96 7.37 7.31
CA GLU A 238 -30.39 7.04 7.38
C GLU A 238 -30.61 5.54 7.56
N SER A 239 -29.92 4.73 6.74
CA SER A 239 -29.98 3.27 6.86
C SER A 239 -29.01 2.69 7.89
N MET A 240 -28.09 3.51 8.42
CA MET A 240 -27.00 3.11 9.31
C MET A 240 -26.14 2.00 8.70
N MET A 241 -25.81 2.13 7.40
CA MET A 241 -25.05 1.13 6.65
C MET A 241 -23.80 1.74 6.01
N TRP A 242 -22.73 0.95 5.94
CA TRP A 242 -21.55 1.30 5.15
C TRP A 242 -21.65 0.61 3.80
N ARG A 243 -21.42 1.35 2.72
CA ARG A 243 -21.40 0.81 1.36
C ARG A 243 -20.04 1.07 0.74
N ARG A 244 -19.32 0.01 0.38
CA ARG A 244 -18.06 0.16 -0.36
C ARG A 244 -18.35 0.86 -1.69
N VAL A 245 -17.59 1.91 -1.99
CA VAL A 245 -17.63 2.64 -3.25
C VAL A 245 -16.28 2.53 -3.94
N HIS A 246 -16.31 2.34 -5.26
CA HIS A 246 -15.11 2.33 -6.12
C HIS A 246 -14.98 3.64 -6.92
N ASN A 247 -15.96 4.52 -6.79
CA ASN A 247 -15.98 5.81 -7.44
C ASN A 247 -16.50 6.87 -6.47
N ILE A 248 -15.65 7.86 -6.16
CA ILE A 248 -16.00 9.04 -5.35
C ILE A 248 -16.32 10.26 -6.22
N GLY A 249 -16.24 10.13 -7.54
CA GLY A 249 -16.42 11.21 -8.52
C GLY A 249 -15.09 11.66 -9.12
N HIS A 250 -15.04 11.78 -10.46
CA HIS A 250 -13.88 12.35 -11.17
C HIS A 250 -13.72 13.87 -10.98
N ASP A 251 -14.72 14.51 -10.39
CA ASP A 251 -14.74 15.93 -10.05
C ASP A 251 -14.04 16.24 -8.73
N ARG A 252 -13.63 15.22 -7.96
CA ARG A 252 -13.02 15.39 -6.64
C ARG A 252 -11.94 14.37 -6.33
N ALA A 253 -11.09 14.72 -5.37
CA ALA A 253 -10.13 13.83 -4.75
C ALA A 253 -10.21 13.96 -3.23
N PHE A 254 -9.76 12.93 -2.51
CA PHE A 254 -9.62 12.97 -1.06
C PHE A 254 -8.16 13.19 -0.68
N LEU A 255 -7.89 14.18 0.16
CA LEU A 255 -6.58 14.48 0.73
C LEU A 255 -6.56 14.03 2.18
N VAL A 256 -5.62 13.16 2.54
CA VAL A 256 -5.56 12.53 3.85
C VAL A 256 -4.16 12.71 4.44
N SER A 257 -4.09 13.12 5.70
CA SER A 257 -2.86 13.15 6.48
C SER A 257 -3.16 13.02 7.98
N GLY A 258 -2.39 12.20 8.68
CA GLY A 258 -2.64 11.91 10.11
C GLY A 258 -4.02 11.28 10.27
N TYR A 259 -4.88 11.83 11.13
CA TYR A 259 -6.27 11.40 11.29
C TYR A 259 -7.27 12.28 10.51
N TYR A 260 -6.77 13.18 9.66
CA TYR A 260 -7.56 14.23 9.01
C TYR A 260 -7.72 13.94 7.53
N GLY A 261 -8.94 14.13 7.03
CA GLY A 261 -9.32 13.90 5.64
C GLY A 261 -10.16 15.04 5.08
N PHE A 262 -9.87 15.46 3.86
CA PHE A 262 -10.53 16.57 3.18
C PHE A 262 -10.93 16.18 1.77
N SER A 263 -12.07 16.66 1.30
CA SER A 263 -12.46 16.56 -0.11
C SER A 263 -12.11 17.85 -0.84
N VAL A 264 -11.49 17.73 -2.02
CA VAL A 264 -11.14 18.86 -2.87
C VAL A 264 -11.62 18.63 -4.31
N PRO A 265 -12.11 19.67 -5.01
CA PRO A 265 -12.49 19.56 -6.41
C PRO A 265 -11.25 19.41 -7.29
N VAL A 266 -11.36 18.57 -8.31
CA VAL A 266 -10.33 18.37 -9.32
C VAL A 266 -10.90 18.71 -10.69
N GLY A 267 -10.31 19.72 -11.34
CA GLY A 267 -10.69 20.14 -12.67
C GLY A 267 -10.07 19.26 -13.77
N PRO A 268 -10.68 19.20 -14.96
CA PRO A 268 -10.09 18.53 -16.12
C PRO A 268 -8.71 19.12 -16.46
N GLY A 269 -7.69 18.27 -16.58
CA GLY A 269 -6.33 18.71 -16.90
C GLY A 269 -5.59 19.40 -15.75
N ALA A 270 -6.06 19.22 -14.51
CA ALA A 270 -5.32 19.64 -13.32
C ALA A 270 -3.88 19.09 -13.33
N ARG A 271 -2.95 19.89 -12.81
CA ARG A 271 -1.52 19.56 -12.72
C ARG A 271 -1.07 19.74 -11.27
N GLY A 272 0.04 19.09 -10.92
CA GLY A 272 0.64 19.19 -9.59
C GLY A 272 0.61 17.88 -8.83
N LEU A 273 0.56 17.99 -7.50
CA LEU A 273 0.48 16.89 -6.55
C LEU A 273 -0.90 16.24 -6.51
N VAL A 274 -1.97 16.99 -6.83
CA VAL A 274 -3.36 16.48 -6.88
C VAL A 274 -3.93 16.59 -8.30
N PRO A 275 -3.38 15.84 -9.29
CA PRO A 275 -3.74 16.04 -10.70
C PRO A 275 -4.99 15.29 -11.17
N GLN A 276 -5.53 14.34 -10.39
CA GLN A 276 -6.58 13.42 -10.86
C GLN A 276 -7.70 13.28 -9.82
N GLY A 277 -8.95 13.34 -10.28
CA GLY A 277 -10.12 13.01 -9.47
C GLY A 277 -10.30 11.49 -9.34
N ASN A 278 -11.31 11.06 -8.59
CA ASN A 278 -11.49 9.66 -8.19
C ASN A 278 -10.22 9.02 -7.59
N CYS A 279 -9.47 9.81 -6.82
CA CYS A 279 -8.21 9.40 -6.21
C CYS A 279 -8.16 9.78 -4.73
N VAL A 280 -7.42 8.99 -3.95
CA VAL A 280 -7.06 9.33 -2.56
C VAL A 280 -5.57 9.66 -2.50
N TYR A 281 -5.24 10.80 -1.93
CA TYR A 281 -3.89 11.30 -1.74
C TYR A 281 -3.55 11.24 -0.25
N LEU A 282 -2.66 10.32 0.13
CA LEU A 282 -2.34 10.03 1.51
C LEU A 282 -0.88 10.39 1.82
N VAL A 283 -0.67 11.20 2.85
CA VAL A 283 0.66 11.51 3.38
C VAL A 283 1.06 10.46 4.40
N LEU A 284 2.19 9.80 4.17
CA LEU A 284 2.80 8.85 5.11
C LEU A 284 4.31 9.07 5.18
N SER A 285 4.84 8.97 6.40
CA SER A 285 6.27 8.87 6.63
C SER A 285 6.80 7.51 6.17
N SER A 286 8.05 7.48 5.75
CA SER A 286 8.80 6.30 5.36
C SER A 286 10.24 6.41 5.91
N CYS A 287 11.04 5.34 5.78
CA CYS A 287 12.43 5.22 6.25
C CYS A 287 13.42 6.31 5.83
N ASP A 288 13.03 7.12 4.87
CA ASP A 288 13.87 8.03 4.10
C ASP A 288 13.26 9.42 3.95
N CYS A 289 11.93 9.49 3.81
CA CYS A 289 11.25 10.72 3.48
C CYS A 289 9.77 10.67 3.86
N GLU A 290 9.12 11.84 3.87
CA GLU A 290 7.67 11.89 3.75
C GLU A 290 7.27 11.67 2.30
N ARG A 291 6.29 10.79 2.11
CA ARG A 291 5.77 10.40 0.80
C ARG A 291 4.32 10.83 0.69
N LEU A 292 3.97 11.37 -0.47
CA LEU A 292 2.59 11.52 -0.88
C LEU A 292 2.24 10.35 -1.78
N TYR A 293 1.43 9.44 -1.25
CA TYR A 293 0.85 8.34 -2.01
C TYR A 293 -0.39 8.83 -2.74
N LYS A 294 -0.51 8.49 -4.02
CA LYS A 294 -1.72 8.62 -4.81
C LYS A 294 -2.28 7.22 -5.06
N PHE A 295 -3.49 6.98 -4.63
CA PHE A 295 -4.28 5.79 -4.93
C PHE A 295 -5.35 6.15 -5.95
N CYS A 296 -5.30 5.51 -7.11
CA CYS A 296 -6.30 5.66 -8.15
C CYS A 296 -7.37 4.57 -7.98
N LEU A 297 -8.63 4.98 -7.76
CA LEU A 297 -9.72 4.04 -7.55
C LEU A 297 -10.22 3.43 -8.87
N ASP A 298 -9.92 4.06 -10.01
CA ASP A 298 -10.30 3.57 -11.35
C ASP A 298 -9.60 2.25 -11.71
N ASP A 299 -8.28 2.17 -11.47
CA ASP A 299 -7.44 1.03 -11.85
C ASP A 299 -6.83 0.28 -10.65
N MET A 300 -7.17 0.70 -9.42
CA MET A 300 -6.65 0.18 -8.15
C MET A 300 -5.11 0.15 -8.11
N THR A 301 -4.49 1.20 -8.66
CA THR A 301 -3.04 1.41 -8.60
C THR A 301 -2.66 2.44 -7.55
N MET A 302 -1.44 2.31 -7.04
CA MET A 302 -0.78 3.33 -6.24
C MET A 302 0.47 3.86 -6.93
N SER A 303 0.79 5.11 -6.65
CA SER A 303 2.07 5.74 -6.96
C SER A 303 2.46 6.61 -5.78
N PHE A 304 3.73 7.01 -5.68
CA PHE A 304 4.11 8.00 -4.67
C PHE A 304 5.24 8.90 -5.15
N CYS A 305 5.30 10.10 -4.59
CA CYS A 305 6.43 11.01 -4.73
C CYS A 305 6.94 11.45 -3.36
N GLN A 306 8.21 11.84 -3.31
CA GLN A 306 8.80 12.46 -2.15
C GLN A 306 8.27 13.90 -2.00
N ILE A 307 7.82 14.28 -0.80
CA ILE A 307 7.33 15.63 -0.49
C ILE A 307 8.20 16.37 0.53
N LEU A 308 8.81 15.67 1.49
CA LEU A 308 9.79 16.24 2.42
C LEU A 308 11.04 15.36 2.46
N PRO A 309 12.25 15.94 2.58
CA PRO A 309 13.51 15.21 2.45
C PRO A 309 13.84 14.27 3.61
N ARG A 310 13.06 14.32 4.70
CA ARG A 310 13.26 13.52 5.91
C ARG A 310 11.92 13.04 6.44
N PRO A 311 11.87 11.87 7.10
CA PRO A 311 10.69 11.43 7.82
C PRO A 311 10.28 12.43 8.89
N THR A 312 8.99 12.46 9.21
CA THR A 312 8.47 13.26 10.31
C THR A 312 7.96 12.37 11.43
N LYS A 313 8.13 12.84 12.68
CA LYS A 313 7.50 12.20 13.82
C LYS A 313 5.97 12.34 13.71
N PRO A 314 5.16 11.42 14.26
CA PRO A 314 3.70 11.46 14.15
C PRO A 314 3.07 12.82 14.49
N TRP A 315 3.55 13.50 15.54
CA TRP A 315 3.09 14.81 15.98
C TRP A 315 3.72 16.01 15.26
N CYS A 316 4.65 15.77 14.33
CA CYS A 316 5.27 16.77 13.45
C CYS A 316 4.86 16.56 11.98
N ARG A 317 3.87 15.70 11.72
CA ARG A 317 3.43 15.34 10.36
C ARG A 317 2.86 16.56 9.65
N ALA A 318 3.08 16.61 8.35
CA ALA A 318 2.58 17.71 7.54
C ALA A 318 1.07 17.53 7.30
N PHE A 319 0.28 18.57 7.53
CA PHE A 319 -1.19 18.54 7.40
C PHE A 319 -1.62 19.31 6.15
N TRP A 320 -2.78 18.95 5.61
CA TRP A 320 -3.39 19.73 4.53
C TRP A 320 -4.07 20.98 5.11
N ALA A 321 -3.68 22.14 4.62
CA ALA A 321 -4.40 23.40 4.75
C ALA A 321 -5.23 23.59 3.48
N VAL A 322 -6.56 23.47 3.58
CA VAL A 322 -7.48 23.52 2.45
C VAL A 322 -8.41 24.73 2.62
N PRO A 323 -8.27 25.78 1.79
CA PRO A 323 -9.09 26.97 1.96
C PRO A 323 -10.57 26.67 1.66
N PRO A 324 -11.54 27.39 2.27
CA PRO A 324 -12.97 27.11 2.09
C PRO A 324 -13.40 27.18 0.62
N SER A 325 -12.81 28.13 -0.13
CA SER A 325 -13.05 28.33 -1.55
C SER A 325 -12.62 27.14 -2.41
N ALA A 326 -11.68 26.33 -1.92
CA ALA A 326 -11.22 25.11 -2.56
C ALA A 326 -11.85 23.84 -1.98
N ALA A 327 -12.76 23.90 -1.00
CA ALA A 327 -13.48 22.74 -0.48
C ALA A 327 -14.87 22.55 -1.12
N VAL A 328 -15.39 23.56 -1.82
CA VAL A 328 -16.74 23.50 -2.42
C VAL A 328 -16.73 22.65 -3.70
N VAL A 329 -17.16 21.40 -3.57
CA VAL A 329 -17.51 20.54 -4.70
C VAL A 329 -18.97 20.83 -5.09
N LYS A 330 -19.25 21.01 -6.39
CA LYS A 330 -20.65 21.16 -6.86
C LYS A 330 -21.32 19.80 -6.83
N GLU A 331 -22.51 19.72 -6.22
CA GLU A 331 -23.34 18.51 -6.23
C GLU A 331 -23.50 17.99 -7.67
N THR A 332 -22.90 16.83 -7.92
CA THR A 332 -23.21 16.01 -9.08
C THR A 332 -23.67 14.69 -8.50
N GLU A 333 -24.93 14.31 -8.76
CA GLU A 333 -25.55 13.12 -8.18
C GLU A 333 -24.63 11.89 -8.36
N LEU A 334 -24.38 11.16 -7.26
CA LEU A 334 -23.70 9.85 -7.26
C LEU A 334 -24.62 8.82 -7.95
N LEU A 335 -24.72 8.90 -9.27
CA LEU A 335 -25.49 7.96 -10.07
C LEU A 335 -24.85 6.57 -9.92
N HIS A 336 -25.67 5.60 -9.53
CA HIS A 336 -25.34 4.18 -9.60
C HIS A 336 -25.02 3.84 -11.06
N SER A 337 -23.74 3.83 -11.41
CA SER A 337 -23.28 3.40 -12.73
C SER A 337 -22.96 1.91 -12.68
N ASP A 338 -23.94 1.14 -13.16
CA ASP A 338 -23.77 -0.24 -13.62
C ASP A 338 -22.68 -0.27 -14.72
N PRO A 339 -21.64 -1.12 -14.64
CA PRO A 339 -20.60 -1.18 -15.65
C PRO A 339 -21.04 -2.05 -16.84
N LEU A 340 -22.05 -1.59 -17.58
CA LEU A 340 -22.46 -2.20 -18.85
C LEU A 340 -22.75 -1.11 -19.88
N ALA A 341 -21.71 -0.74 -20.63
CA ALA A 341 -21.73 -0.37 -22.05
C ALA A 341 -20.58 0.60 -22.38
N LEU A 342 -19.41 0.04 -22.70
CA LEU A 342 -18.47 0.65 -23.64
C LEU A 342 -18.14 -0.42 -24.68
N GLU A 343 -19.11 -0.71 -25.55
CA GLU A 343 -18.80 -1.31 -26.84
C GLU A 343 -18.04 -0.25 -27.64
N ALA A 344 -16.72 -0.37 -27.68
CA ALA A 344 -15.95 0.21 -28.77
C ALA A 344 -16.31 -0.59 -30.02
N GLU A 345 -17.10 0.01 -30.91
CA GLU A 345 -17.19 -0.45 -32.30
C GLU A 345 -15.78 -0.38 -32.91
N GLU A 346 -15.08 -1.52 -32.95
CA GLU A 346 -13.96 -1.71 -33.86
C GLU A 346 -14.52 -1.74 -35.28
N ASN A 347 -14.62 -0.56 -35.88
CA ASN A 347 -14.79 -0.44 -37.31
C ASN A 347 -13.47 -0.87 -37.97
N CYS A 348 -13.39 -2.15 -38.36
CA CYS A 348 -12.34 -2.66 -39.24
C CYS A 348 -12.50 -2.03 -40.64
N GLU A 349 -11.96 -0.83 -40.83
CA GLU A 349 -11.66 -0.36 -42.19
C GLU A 349 -10.42 -1.10 -42.69
N SER A 350 -10.68 -2.02 -43.63
CA SER A 350 -9.66 -2.72 -44.40
C SER A 350 -8.84 -1.73 -45.24
N ILE A 351 -7.64 -1.37 -44.78
CA ILE A 351 -6.62 -0.80 -45.65
C ILE A 351 -5.70 -1.91 -46.12
N PHE A 352 -6.14 -2.61 -47.16
CA PHE A 352 -5.26 -3.23 -48.14
C PHE A 352 -5.92 -3.10 -49.51
N SER A 353 -5.79 -1.93 -50.14
CA SER A 353 -5.82 -1.83 -51.60
C SER A 353 -4.38 -1.67 -52.05
N LEU A 354 -3.74 -2.79 -52.39
CA LEU A 354 -2.54 -2.77 -53.20
C LEU A 354 -3.00 -2.96 -54.64
N GLU A 355 -2.78 -1.91 -55.43
CA GLU A 355 -2.99 -1.89 -56.86
C GLU A 355 -2.21 -3.04 -57.52
N GLU A 356 -2.95 -3.82 -58.30
CA GLU A 356 -2.43 -4.93 -59.08
C GLU A 356 -1.81 -4.36 -60.37
N GLU A 357 -0.50 -4.10 -60.35
CA GLU A 357 0.29 -3.95 -61.58
C GLU A 357 1.13 -5.20 -61.84
N ALA A 358 0.90 -5.77 -63.01
CA ALA A 358 1.48 -7.01 -63.49
C ALA A 358 2.98 -6.89 -63.87
N ALA A 359 3.62 -8.07 -63.90
CA ALA A 359 4.96 -8.41 -64.40
C ALA A 359 6.08 -8.32 -63.34
N THR A 360 6.57 -9.43 -62.79
CA THR A 360 7.40 -10.42 -63.49
C THR A 360 7.59 -11.66 -62.60
N SER A 361 7.78 -12.83 -63.20
CA SER A 361 7.89 -14.13 -62.52
C SER A 361 8.94 -14.14 -61.40
N CYS A 362 8.48 -14.08 -60.16
CA CYS A 362 9.22 -14.43 -58.95
C CYS A 362 8.40 -15.52 -58.25
N ASN A 363 9.00 -16.69 -58.03
CA ASN A 363 8.40 -17.77 -57.23
C ASN A 363 8.24 -17.31 -55.78
N THR A 364 7.15 -16.61 -55.44
CA THR A 364 6.80 -16.31 -54.06
C THR A 364 5.85 -17.37 -53.56
N ARG A 365 6.37 -18.41 -52.89
CA ARG A 365 5.52 -19.27 -52.06
C ARG A 365 4.80 -18.40 -51.03
N PRO A 366 3.53 -18.71 -50.68
CA PRO A 366 2.82 -17.99 -49.62
C PRO A 366 3.61 -18.08 -48.31
N TRP A 367 3.67 -16.99 -47.53
CA TRP A 367 4.47 -16.93 -46.30
C TRP A 367 4.08 -17.99 -45.26
N TYR A 368 2.84 -18.48 -45.29
CA TYR A 368 2.33 -19.52 -44.40
C TYR A 368 2.74 -20.95 -44.83
N ASP A 369 3.29 -21.12 -46.04
CA ASP A 369 3.76 -22.39 -46.62
C ASP A 369 5.27 -22.61 -46.41
N LEU A 370 5.72 -22.33 -45.17
CA LEU A 370 7.09 -22.59 -44.71
C LEU A 370 7.29 -24.10 -44.47
N PRO A 371 8.45 -24.68 -44.85
CA PRO A 371 8.85 -26.03 -44.45
C PRO A 371 8.75 -26.25 -42.94
N LEU A 372 8.38 -27.48 -42.54
CA LEU A 372 8.18 -27.86 -41.14
C LEU A 372 9.41 -27.54 -40.30
N GLU A 373 10.61 -27.78 -40.82
CA GLU A 373 11.89 -27.55 -40.11
C GLU A 373 12.11 -26.07 -39.78
N LEU A 374 11.65 -25.16 -40.65
CA LEU A 374 11.71 -23.73 -40.38
C LEU A 374 10.67 -23.32 -39.35
N LEU A 375 9.48 -23.91 -39.38
CA LEU A 375 8.46 -23.67 -38.37
C LEU A 375 8.89 -24.18 -37.00
N GLU A 376 9.51 -25.36 -36.91
CA GLU A 376 10.11 -25.89 -35.67
C GLU A 376 11.20 -24.95 -35.13
N LEU A 377 12.04 -24.41 -36.02
CA LEU A 377 13.05 -23.43 -35.63
C LEU A 377 12.41 -22.12 -35.12
N VAL A 378 11.35 -21.62 -35.78
CA VAL A 378 10.61 -20.44 -35.32
C VAL A 378 9.98 -20.71 -33.94
N VAL A 379 9.24 -21.81 -33.77
CA VAL A 379 8.65 -22.22 -32.50
C VAL A 379 9.70 -22.26 -31.38
N SER A 380 10.89 -22.79 -31.66
CA SER A 380 11.97 -22.86 -30.67
C SER A 380 12.45 -21.49 -30.16
N LYS A 381 12.20 -20.42 -30.92
CA LYS A 381 12.70 -19.06 -30.64
C LYS A 381 11.63 -18.09 -30.14
N VAL A 382 10.34 -18.41 -30.28
CA VAL A 382 9.25 -17.52 -29.87
C VAL A 382 8.86 -17.67 -28.39
N SER A 383 8.12 -16.69 -27.89
CA SER A 383 7.65 -16.60 -26.50
C SER A 383 6.68 -17.72 -26.12
N LEU A 384 6.41 -17.90 -24.83
CA LEU A 384 5.35 -18.80 -24.36
C LEU A 384 3.99 -18.47 -25.02
N VAL A 385 3.64 -17.18 -25.11
CA VAL A 385 2.36 -16.75 -25.69
C VAL A 385 2.29 -17.05 -27.18
N ASP A 386 3.37 -16.79 -27.90
CA ASP A 386 3.44 -17.08 -29.33
C ASP A 386 3.41 -18.59 -29.57
N ARG A 387 4.04 -19.39 -28.71
CA ARG A 387 3.92 -20.85 -28.75
C ARG A 387 2.47 -21.28 -28.52
N LEU A 388 1.77 -20.70 -27.55
CA LEU A 388 0.35 -20.99 -27.32
C LEU A 388 -0.52 -20.65 -28.55
N ARG A 389 -0.22 -19.55 -29.23
CA ARG A 389 -0.95 -19.08 -30.43
C ARG A 389 -0.50 -19.77 -31.71
N PHE A 390 0.68 -20.40 -31.72
CA PHE A 390 1.30 -20.98 -32.90
C PHE A 390 0.39 -21.98 -33.64
N PRO A 391 -0.31 -22.91 -32.95
CA PRO A 391 -1.21 -23.84 -33.60
C PRO A 391 -2.48 -23.17 -34.17
N ALA A 392 -2.82 -21.97 -33.71
CA ALA A 392 -4.02 -21.25 -34.15
C ALA A 392 -3.83 -20.53 -35.50
N VAL A 393 -2.60 -20.42 -36.02
CA VAL A 393 -2.30 -19.70 -37.27
C VAL A 393 -2.92 -20.40 -38.49
N CYS A 394 -2.60 -21.69 -38.70
CA CYS A 394 -3.20 -22.52 -39.75
C CYS A 394 -2.92 -24.02 -39.51
N LYS A 395 -3.55 -24.89 -40.32
CA LYS A 395 -3.39 -26.35 -40.21
C LYS A 395 -1.93 -26.84 -40.34
N SER A 396 -1.10 -26.21 -41.17
CA SER A 396 0.29 -26.63 -41.32
C SER A 396 1.11 -26.31 -40.06
N TRP A 397 0.88 -25.15 -39.46
CA TRP A 397 1.57 -24.70 -38.24
C TRP A 397 1.09 -25.46 -37.01
N SER A 398 -0.17 -25.92 -36.99
CA SER A 398 -0.69 -26.78 -35.91
C SER A 398 -0.10 -28.18 -35.89
N MET A 399 0.54 -28.63 -36.98
CA MET A 399 1.23 -29.93 -37.04
C MET A 399 2.66 -29.89 -36.52
N VAL A 400 3.19 -28.69 -36.25
CA VAL A 400 4.57 -28.48 -35.80
C VAL A 400 4.71 -28.95 -34.35
N SER A 401 5.79 -29.68 -34.07
CA SER A 401 6.17 -30.05 -32.71
C SER A 401 6.33 -28.79 -31.87
N ASN A 402 5.43 -28.56 -30.93
CA ASN A 402 5.39 -27.35 -30.11
C ASN A 402 5.55 -27.71 -28.63
N PRO A 403 6.77 -28.00 -28.17
CA PRO A 403 7.02 -28.32 -26.77
C PRO A 403 6.92 -27.03 -25.96
N VAL A 404 5.70 -26.67 -25.55
CA VAL A 404 5.42 -25.43 -24.81
C VAL A 404 6.27 -25.34 -23.53
N GLU A 405 6.59 -26.48 -22.93
CA GLU A 405 7.48 -26.61 -21.76
C GLU A 405 8.93 -26.16 -22.01
N GLN A 406 9.37 -26.13 -23.27
CA GLN A 406 10.71 -25.66 -23.66
C GLN A 406 10.71 -24.18 -24.00
N ALA A 407 9.60 -23.46 -23.76
CA ALA A 407 9.54 -22.02 -23.95
C ALA A 407 10.49 -21.34 -22.95
N LYS A 408 11.12 -20.25 -23.40
CA LYS A 408 11.79 -19.34 -22.47
C LYS A 408 10.71 -18.67 -21.63
N VAL A 409 10.74 -18.92 -20.33
CA VAL A 409 9.83 -18.34 -19.33
C VAL A 409 10.65 -17.55 -18.32
N TRP A 410 10.06 -16.49 -17.81
CA TRP A 410 10.59 -15.64 -16.74
C TRP A 410 9.42 -15.10 -15.93
N PRO A 411 9.65 -14.55 -14.73
CA PRO A 411 8.58 -13.99 -13.92
C PRO A 411 7.82 -12.88 -14.68
N TRP A 412 6.49 -13.02 -14.71
CA TRP A 412 5.56 -11.99 -15.18
C TRP A 412 4.87 -11.36 -13.98
N LEU A 413 4.55 -10.08 -14.06
CA LEU A 413 3.79 -9.41 -13.01
C LEU A 413 2.31 -9.72 -13.23
N MET A 414 1.74 -10.54 -12.34
CA MET A 414 0.32 -10.83 -12.33
C MET A 414 -0.39 -9.82 -11.44
N HIS A 415 -1.52 -9.26 -11.89
CA HIS A 415 -2.41 -8.48 -11.05
C HIS A 415 -3.87 -8.63 -11.45
N CYS A 416 -4.77 -8.43 -10.48
CA CYS A 416 -6.21 -8.43 -10.69
C CYS A 416 -6.77 -7.04 -10.39
N SER A 417 -7.52 -6.47 -11.32
CA SER A 417 -8.13 -5.14 -11.19
C SER A 417 -9.58 -5.17 -10.72
N GLY A 418 -10.21 -6.34 -10.61
CA GLY A 418 -11.64 -6.45 -10.31
C GLY A 418 -12.11 -7.85 -9.93
N ARG A 419 -13.45 -8.02 -9.94
CA ARG A 419 -14.19 -9.23 -9.53
C ARG A 419 -14.60 -10.13 -10.71
N ASP A 420 -14.28 -9.70 -11.93
CA ASP A 420 -14.65 -10.37 -13.18
C ASP A 420 -13.77 -11.58 -13.54
N GLY A 421 -12.88 -11.97 -12.62
CA GLY A 421 -11.90 -13.05 -12.81
C GLY A 421 -10.84 -12.72 -13.86
N VAL A 422 -10.73 -11.48 -14.33
CA VAL A 422 -9.77 -11.09 -15.36
C VAL A 422 -8.44 -10.75 -14.72
N CYS A 423 -7.44 -11.59 -14.97
CA CYS A 423 -6.06 -11.36 -14.59
C CYS A 423 -5.28 -10.72 -15.72
N LYS A 424 -4.46 -9.73 -15.37
CA LYS A 424 -3.46 -9.13 -16.24
C LYS A 424 -2.08 -9.68 -15.89
N PHE A 425 -1.32 -10.02 -16.91
CA PHE A 425 0.04 -10.53 -16.81
C PHE A 425 0.96 -9.67 -17.65
N PHE A 426 1.84 -8.92 -17.00
CA PHE A 426 2.79 -8.05 -17.68
C PHE A 426 4.14 -8.76 -17.85
N ASP A 427 4.58 -8.90 -19.09
CA ASP A 427 5.91 -9.38 -19.46
C ASP A 427 6.91 -8.21 -19.39
N PRO A 428 7.83 -8.24 -18.41
CA PRO A 428 8.73 -7.12 -18.14
C PRO A 428 9.80 -6.90 -19.21
N LEU A 429 10.16 -7.94 -19.97
CA LEU A 429 11.23 -7.87 -20.97
C LEU A 429 10.67 -7.42 -22.31
N ARG A 430 9.45 -7.83 -22.63
CA ARG A 430 8.76 -7.43 -23.88
C ARG A 430 7.93 -6.17 -23.73
N CYS A 431 7.71 -5.70 -22.50
CA CYS A 431 6.82 -4.58 -22.20
C CYS A 431 5.42 -4.83 -22.79
N GLN A 432 4.90 -6.05 -22.59
CA GLN A 432 3.64 -6.49 -23.16
C GLN A 432 2.71 -7.02 -22.06
N GLU A 433 1.47 -6.55 -22.07
CA GLU A 433 0.42 -7.05 -21.18
C GLU A 433 -0.40 -8.14 -21.89
N TYR A 434 -0.72 -9.19 -21.15
CA TYR A 434 -1.62 -10.25 -21.56
C TYR A 434 -2.77 -10.35 -20.57
N THR A 435 -3.94 -10.69 -21.09
CA THR A 435 -5.14 -10.85 -20.28
C THR A 435 -5.61 -12.29 -20.34
N LYS A 436 -5.94 -12.88 -19.20
CA LYS A 436 -6.53 -14.21 -19.10
C LYS A 436 -7.58 -14.22 -18.01
N ARG A 437 -8.70 -14.84 -18.31
CA ARG A 437 -9.76 -15.12 -17.34
C ARG A 437 -9.40 -16.35 -16.52
N VAL A 438 -9.46 -16.22 -15.20
CA VAL A 438 -9.24 -17.29 -14.22
C VAL A 438 -10.54 -17.45 -13.45
N GLY A 439 -11.32 -18.49 -13.79
CA GLY A 439 -12.69 -18.65 -13.30
C GLY A 439 -12.81 -18.69 -11.76
N THR A 440 -11.80 -19.19 -11.06
CA THR A 440 -11.74 -19.21 -9.58
C THR A 440 -11.75 -17.81 -8.96
N PHE A 441 -11.31 -16.79 -9.70
CA PHE A 441 -11.35 -15.41 -9.23
C PHE A 441 -12.64 -14.67 -9.60
N GLU A 442 -13.56 -15.31 -10.33
CA GLU A 442 -14.89 -14.75 -10.57
C GLU A 442 -15.72 -14.87 -9.28
N THR A 443 -16.16 -13.74 -8.74
CA THR A 443 -16.97 -13.71 -7.52
C THR A 443 -18.38 -13.24 -7.84
N SER A 444 -19.40 -13.94 -7.32
CA SER A 444 -20.80 -13.60 -7.56
C SER A 444 -21.21 -12.33 -6.79
N GLU A 445 -22.04 -11.48 -7.41
CA GLU A 445 -22.61 -10.26 -6.82
C GLU A 445 -23.67 -10.55 -5.74
N ILE A 446 -23.31 -11.30 -4.70
CA ILE A 446 -24.18 -11.43 -3.54
C ILE A 446 -24.07 -10.11 -2.76
N GLU A 447 -25.18 -9.36 -2.70
CA GLU A 447 -25.28 -8.09 -1.97
C GLU A 447 -24.72 -8.24 -0.54
N GLY A 448 -23.66 -7.49 -0.25
CA GLY A 448 -23.04 -7.43 1.07
C GLY A 448 -21.84 -8.36 1.31
N GLN A 449 -21.43 -9.20 0.35
CA GLN A 449 -20.15 -9.93 0.45
C GLN A 449 -19.13 -9.35 -0.54
N HIS A 450 -17.98 -8.92 -0.02
CA HIS A 450 -16.90 -8.36 -0.80
C HIS A 450 -15.75 -9.35 -0.87
N ASP A 451 -15.86 -10.28 -1.82
CA ASP A 451 -14.86 -11.33 -1.98
C ASP A 451 -13.69 -10.82 -2.84
N ARG A 452 -12.69 -10.25 -2.16
CA ARG A 452 -11.43 -9.80 -2.75
C ARG A 452 -10.37 -10.87 -2.53
N HIS A 453 -9.75 -11.31 -3.63
CA HIS A 453 -8.58 -12.19 -3.57
C HIS A 453 -7.34 -11.43 -3.10
N ILE A 454 -6.58 -12.05 -2.19
CA ILE A 454 -5.34 -11.50 -1.61
C ILE A 454 -4.21 -12.43 -1.99
N PHE A 455 -3.26 -11.93 -2.80
CA PHE A 455 -2.07 -12.69 -3.14
C PHE A 455 -1.11 -12.73 -1.96
N ARG A 456 -0.71 -13.94 -1.56
CA ARG A 456 0.14 -14.19 -0.39
C ARG A 456 1.60 -14.44 -0.77
N SER A 457 1.80 -15.28 -1.78
CA SER A 457 3.11 -15.70 -2.27
C SER A 457 2.93 -16.38 -3.63
N SER A 458 4.04 -16.65 -4.30
CA SER A 458 4.05 -17.50 -5.49
C SER A 458 5.34 -18.29 -5.55
N LYS A 459 5.30 -19.47 -6.18
CA LYS A 459 6.48 -20.28 -6.48
C LYS A 459 6.15 -21.25 -7.61
N ASP A 460 7.10 -21.46 -8.52
CA ASP A 460 7.03 -22.49 -9.58
C ASP A 460 5.77 -22.47 -10.47
N GLY A 461 5.18 -21.28 -10.63
CA GLY A 461 3.97 -21.04 -11.43
C GLY A 461 2.65 -21.21 -10.70
N TRP A 462 2.71 -21.44 -9.39
CA TRP A 462 1.56 -21.42 -8.50
C TRP A 462 1.54 -20.14 -7.67
N VAL A 463 0.33 -19.72 -7.28
CA VAL A 463 0.07 -18.54 -6.47
C VAL A 463 -0.75 -18.98 -5.26
N ALA A 464 -0.29 -18.62 -4.05
CA ALA A 464 -1.06 -18.80 -2.83
C ALA A 464 -1.98 -17.60 -2.65
N VAL A 465 -3.27 -17.87 -2.45
CA VAL A 465 -4.34 -16.88 -2.42
C VAL A 465 -5.20 -17.14 -1.19
N SER A 466 -5.68 -16.07 -0.56
CA SER A 466 -6.78 -16.12 0.40
C SER A 466 -7.87 -15.15 -0.03
N THR A 467 -9.04 -15.23 0.60
CA THR A 467 -10.11 -14.24 0.39
C THR A 467 -10.12 -13.20 1.52
N ALA A 468 -10.69 -12.02 1.28
CA ALA A 468 -10.89 -11.01 2.31
C ALA A 468 -12.05 -11.34 3.27
N VAL A 469 -12.85 -12.37 2.97
CA VAL A 469 -13.93 -12.85 3.85
C VAL A 469 -13.40 -13.99 4.73
N GLU A 470 -12.60 -14.89 4.17
CA GLU A 470 -12.02 -16.04 4.86
C GLU A 470 -10.50 -15.99 4.67
N ILE A 471 -9.84 -15.05 5.37
CA ILE A 471 -8.38 -14.87 5.33
C ILE A 471 -7.64 -16.15 5.75
N ASP A 472 -8.27 -16.95 6.60
CA ASP A 472 -7.76 -18.19 7.16
C ASP A 472 -7.88 -19.38 6.19
N ASP A 473 -8.63 -19.21 5.09
CA ASP A 473 -8.73 -20.16 4.00
C ASP A 473 -7.74 -19.80 2.89
N ILE A 474 -6.66 -20.59 2.81
CA ILE A 474 -5.59 -20.41 1.84
C ILE A 474 -5.65 -21.57 0.84
N TYR A 475 -5.72 -21.22 -0.43
CA TYR A 475 -5.59 -22.18 -1.52
C TYR A 475 -4.44 -21.78 -2.46
N ILE A 476 -3.91 -22.77 -3.16
CA ILE A 476 -2.80 -22.59 -4.10
C ILE A 476 -3.31 -22.89 -5.50
N ILE A 477 -3.25 -21.91 -6.38
CA ILE A 477 -3.78 -21.98 -7.74
C ILE A 477 -2.67 -21.80 -8.77
N ASN A 478 -2.68 -22.61 -9.82
CA ASN A 478 -1.94 -22.31 -11.04
C ASN A 478 -2.85 -21.45 -11.94
N PRO A 479 -2.58 -20.14 -12.10
CA PRO A 479 -3.48 -19.26 -12.85
C PRO A 479 -3.46 -19.52 -14.36
N PHE A 480 -2.52 -20.32 -14.85
CA PHE A 480 -2.40 -20.67 -16.27
C PHE A 480 -3.20 -21.93 -16.63
N THR A 481 -3.19 -22.95 -15.76
CA THR A 481 -3.92 -24.21 -15.95
C THR A 481 -5.30 -24.21 -15.29
N GLY A 482 -5.48 -23.44 -14.21
CA GLY A 482 -6.68 -23.45 -13.37
C GLY A 482 -6.67 -24.55 -12.30
N ASP A 483 -5.57 -25.30 -12.16
CA ASP A 483 -5.43 -26.32 -11.13
C ASP A 483 -5.36 -25.68 -9.73
N ILE A 484 -5.99 -26.33 -8.75
CA ILE A 484 -6.05 -25.88 -7.36
C ILE A 484 -5.51 -26.99 -6.43
N VAL A 485 -4.81 -26.57 -5.39
CA VAL A 485 -4.45 -27.37 -4.23
C VAL A 485 -4.99 -26.66 -3.00
N GLU A 486 -5.87 -27.34 -2.28
CA GLU A 486 -6.37 -26.87 -0.99
C GLU A 486 -5.32 -27.13 0.09
N VAL A 487 -5.22 -26.20 1.04
CA VAL A 487 -4.38 -26.31 2.24
C VAL A 487 -5.32 -26.34 3.44
N ALA A 488 -4.90 -26.96 4.55
CA ALA A 488 -5.67 -26.96 5.78
C ALA A 488 -6.09 -25.53 6.18
N MET A 489 -7.33 -25.38 6.61
CA MET A 489 -7.83 -24.12 7.16
C MET A 489 -7.04 -23.78 8.43
N LEU A 490 -6.68 -22.51 8.61
CA LEU A 490 -6.07 -22.06 9.85
C LEU A 490 -7.16 -21.81 10.90
N GLU A 491 -7.09 -22.46 12.05
CA GLU A 491 -8.06 -22.25 13.14
C GLU A 491 -7.97 -20.84 13.76
N ARG A 492 -6.91 -20.08 13.44
CA ARG A 492 -6.66 -18.73 13.96
C ARG A 492 -6.16 -17.80 12.85
N LYS A 493 -6.45 -16.52 13.04
CA LYS A 493 -5.94 -15.43 12.20
C LYS A 493 -4.45 -15.28 12.35
N TYR A 494 -3.69 -15.71 11.34
CA TYR A 494 -2.25 -15.51 11.26
C TYR A 494 -1.90 -14.44 10.23
N HIS A 495 -1.25 -13.38 10.70
CA HIS A 495 -0.72 -12.32 9.85
C HIS A 495 0.67 -12.72 9.34
N PHE A 496 0.74 -13.70 8.44
CA PHE A 496 2.04 -14.16 7.93
C PHE A 496 2.83 -13.01 7.31
N MET A 497 4.10 -12.92 7.70
CA MET A 497 5.06 -12.03 7.04
C MET A 497 5.53 -12.64 5.70
N GLY A 498 5.36 -13.96 5.53
CA GLY A 498 5.49 -14.63 4.26
C GLY A 498 5.23 -16.15 4.34
N MET A 499 5.11 -16.78 3.17
CA MET A 499 4.75 -18.19 3.01
C MET A 499 5.44 -18.81 1.79
N SER A 500 5.81 -20.09 1.88
CA SER A 500 6.39 -20.87 0.78
C SER A 500 6.14 -22.36 1.00
N TRP A 501 6.63 -23.21 0.09
CA TRP A 501 6.49 -24.66 0.17
C TRP A 501 7.69 -25.39 -0.41
N SER A 502 7.86 -26.67 -0.06
CA SER A 502 9.10 -27.42 -0.36
C SER A 502 9.17 -27.93 -1.81
N SER A 503 8.05 -28.35 -2.39
CA SER A 503 8.00 -29.00 -3.72
C SER A 503 7.74 -28.03 -4.88
N ILE A 504 8.15 -28.38 -6.09
CA ILE A 504 7.74 -27.66 -7.33
C ILE A 504 6.25 -27.86 -7.60
N ASP A 505 5.73 -29.06 -7.31
CA ASP A 505 4.31 -29.36 -7.35
C ASP A 505 3.74 -29.34 -5.93
N PRO A 506 2.90 -28.35 -5.55
CA PRO A 506 2.28 -28.28 -4.24
C PRO A 506 1.31 -29.44 -3.97
N ALA A 507 0.85 -30.16 -4.99
CA ALA A 507 0.03 -31.36 -4.84
C ALA A 507 0.84 -32.63 -4.50
N SER A 508 2.17 -32.53 -4.45
CA SER A 508 3.01 -33.67 -4.05
C SER A 508 2.70 -34.09 -2.61
N PRO A 509 2.55 -35.39 -2.30
CA PRO A 509 2.27 -35.87 -0.95
C PRO A 509 3.37 -35.54 0.06
N ASP A 510 4.61 -35.33 -0.41
CA ASP A 510 5.75 -34.94 0.43
C ASP A 510 5.93 -33.41 0.50
N CYS A 511 5.01 -32.64 -0.09
CA CYS A 511 5.06 -31.18 -0.02
C CYS A 511 4.74 -30.70 1.40
N VAL A 512 5.56 -29.78 1.90
CA VAL A 512 5.37 -29.10 3.18
C VAL A 512 5.17 -27.62 2.90
N PHE A 513 4.04 -27.08 3.35
CA PHE A 513 3.72 -25.66 3.40
C PHE A 513 4.33 -25.06 4.66
N PHE A 514 4.87 -23.86 4.55
CA PHE A 514 5.53 -23.16 5.65
C PHE A 514 5.19 -21.68 5.66
N GLY A 515 4.69 -21.19 6.80
CA GLY A 515 4.44 -19.79 7.09
C GLY A 515 5.23 -19.32 8.32
N VAL A 516 5.60 -18.05 8.35
CA VAL A 516 6.39 -17.45 9.43
C VAL A 516 5.92 -16.03 9.78
N ASP A 517 5.94 -15.71 11.06
CA ASP A 517 5.67 -14.38 11.61
C ASP A 517 6.55 -14.05 12.83
N SER A 518 6.49 -12.80 13.29
CA SER A 518 7.20 -12.39 14.51
C SER A 518 6.61 -11.12 15.15
N ARG A 519 6.91 -10.92 16.43
CA ARG A 519 6.70 -9.63 17.12
C ARG A 519 7.69 -8.57 16.63
N HIS A 520 7.34 -7.29 16.86
CA HIS A 520 8.15 -6.13 16.47
C HIS A 520 9.59 -6.21 16.92
N ASP A 521 9.75 -6.52 18.21
CA ASP A 521 11.02 -6.55 18.91
C ASP A 521 11.87 -7.77 18.52
N GLY A 522 11.35 -8.63 17.62
CA GLY A 522 12.00 -9.87 17.23
C GLY A 522 12.18 -10.86 18.39
N LYS A 523 11.47 -10.66 19.52
CA LYS A 523 11.57 -11.50 20.72
C LYS A 523 10.51 -12.59 20.78
N ALA A 524 9.57 -12.63 19.84
CA ALA A 524 8.81 -13.85 19.60
C ALA A 524 8.67 -14.11 18.10
N VAL A 525 8.74 -15.37 17.73
CA VAL A 525 8.61 -15.86 16.35
C VAL A 525 7.64 -17.03 16.35
N GLY A 526 6.64 -16.98 15.47
CA GLY A 526 5.74 -18.09 15.19
C GLY A 526 6.10 -18.73 13.86
N VAL A 527 6.10 -20.06 13.83
CA VAL A 527 6.28 -20.84 12.60
C VAL A 527 5.16 -21.86 12.47
N LEU A 528 4.64 -22.00 11.27
CA LEU A 528 3.51 -22.87 10.95
C LEU A 528 3.88 -23.79 9.80
N THR A 529 3.68 -25.09 9.97
CA THR A 529 3.92 -26.09 8.92
C THR A 529 2.71 -26.98 8.71
N CYS A 530 2.39 -27.32 7.46
CA CYS A 530 1.34 -28.26 7.11
C CYS A 530 1.82 -29.15 5.96
N ARG A 531 1.60 -30.46 6.00
CA ARG A 531 1.85 -31.31 4.84
C ARG A 531 0.63 -31.37 3.93
N HIS A 532 0.86 -31.67 2.66
CA HIS A 532 -0.25 -31.90 1.74
C HIS A 532 -1.18 -33.03 2.23
N ASN A 533 -2.49 -32.79 2.20
CA ASN A 533 -3.57 -33.66 2.71
C ASN A 533 -3.60 -33.88 4.22
N GLU A 534 -2.81 -33.13 5.00
CA GLU A 534 -3.07 -33.01 6.44
C GLU A 534 -4.20 -32.01 6.66
N ASN A 535 -4.99 -32.21 7.72
CA ASN A 535 -6.16 -31.39 8.01
C ASN A 535 -5.84 -30.20 8.91
N ASP A 536 -4.67 -30.17 9.54
CA ASP A 536 -4.30 -29.19 10.55
C ASP A 536 -2.87 -28.67 10.33
N TRP A 537 -2.61 -27.45 10.80
CA TRP A 537 -1.27 -26.87 10.86
C TRP A 537 -0.57 -27.24 12.18
N THR A 538 0.73 -27.54 12.08
CA THR A 538 1.60 -27.67 13.25
C THR A 538 2.25 -26.33 13.54
N GLU A 539 2.09 -25.83 14.76
CA GLU A 539 2.62 -24.54 15.19
C GLU A 539 3.79 -24.71 16.16
N GLN A 540 4.82 -23.86 16.02
CA GLN A 540 5.84 -23.69 17.06
C GLN A 540 6.01 -22.20 17.34
N HIS A 541 6.00 -21.87 18.62
CA HIS A 541 6.17 -20.51 19.11
C HIS A 541 7.44 -20.43 19.92
N LEU A 542 8.35 -19.55 19.50
CA LEU A 542 9.56 -19.24 20.25
C LEU A 542 9.34 -17.93 20.99
N GLU A 543 8.70 -18.00 22.16
CA GLU A 543 8.39 -16.83 22.98
C GLU A 543 9.60 -16.37 23.81
N TYR A 544 9.78 -15.06 23.93
CA TYR A 544 10.79 -14.40 24.78
C TYR A 544 12.25 -14.83 24.50
N TYR A 545 12.65 -14.79 23.23
CA TYR A 545 14.01 -15.15 22.82
C TYR A 545 15.09 -14.26 23.46
N GLU A 546 15.96 -14.86 24.28
CA GLU A 546 17.04 -14.12 24.95
C GLU A 546 18.20 -13.73 24.01
N GLY A 547 18.30 -14.37 22.84
CA GLY A 547 19.34 -14.06 21.85
C GLY A 547 19.09 -12.79 21.03
N ALA A 548 19.81 -12.64 19.93
CA ALA A 548 19.67 -11.50 19.02
C ALA A 548 18.24 -11.43 18.45
N PRO A 549 17.55 -10.29 18.49
CA PRO A 549 16.23 -10.15 17.91
C PRO A 549 16.10 -10.73 16.50
N PHE A 550 14.96 -11.35 16.21
CA PHE A 550 14.62 -11.87 14.90
C PHE A 550 13.29 -11.29 14.39
N PRO A 551 13.23 -9.98 14.09
CA PRO A 551 12.09 -9.42 13.38
C PRO A 551 12.08 -9.98 11.95
N VAL A 552 11.13 -10.85 11.64
CA VAL A 552 11.06 -11.54 10.34
C VAL A 552 10.91 -10.51 9.22
N ALA A 553 11.71 -10.65 8.17
CA ALA A 553 11.56 -9.85 6.97
C ALA A 553 10.39 -10.34 6.10
N TYR A 554 9.98 -9.50 5.17
CA TYR A 554 8.98 -9.82 4.19
C TYR A 554 9.53 -10.71 3.07
N ALA A 555 8.65 -11.26 2.23
CA ALA A 555 9.00 -12.16 1.12
C ALA A 555 9.80 -13.42 1.51
N ASN A 556 9.78 -13.80 2.80
CA ASN A 556 10.23 -15.10 3.28
C ASN A 556 9.12 -16.15 3.10
N PRO A 557 9.39 -17.44 3.28
CA PRO A 557 10.68 -18.12 3.32
C PRO A 557 11.20 -18.57 1.95
N VAL A 558 12.50 -18.84 1.84
CA VAL A 558 13.13 -19.46 0.66
C VAL A 558 13.48 -20.92 0.96
N PHE A 559 13.02 -21.85 0.13
CA PHE A 559 13.40 -23.27 0.24
C PHE A 559 14.71 -23.52 -0.50
N PHE A 560 15.75 -23.89 0.23
CA PHE A 560 17.12 -24.03 -0.26
C PHE A 560 17.83 -25.17 0.49
N ASN A 561 18.55 -26.04 -0.22
CA ASN A 561 19.27 -27.19 0.37
C ASN A 561 18.43 -27.98 1.40
N ASP A 562 17.21 -28.36 0.98
CA ASP A 562 16.23 -29.13 1.76
C ASP A 562 15.73 -28.47 3.06
N LYS A 563 15.97 -27.17 3.25
CA LYS A 563 15.50 -26.39 4.40
C LYS A 563 14.83 -25.10 3.96
N PHE A 564 13.97 -24.57 4.82
CA PHE A 564 13.49 -23.20 4.65
C PHE A 564 14.41 -22.24 5.38
N TYR A 565 14.83 -21.19 4.67
CA TYR A 565 15.59 -20.08 5.20
C TYR A 565 14.69 -18.84 5.28
N CYS A 566 14.77 -18.14 6.40
CA CYS A 566 14.12 -16.86 6.62
C CYS A 566 15.18 -15.81 6.95
N LEU A 567 15.03 -14.63 6.36
CA LEU A 567 15.82 -13.45 6.68
C LEU A 567 15.11 -12.63 7.75
N SER A 568 15.83 -12.18 8.77
CA SER A 568 15.36 -11.11 9.65
C SER A 568 15.67 -9.75 9.04
N ARG A 569 14.90 -8.72 9.40
CA ARG A 569 15.15 -7.33 9.01
C ARG A 569 16.51 -6.82 9.46
N MET A 570 17.08 -7.41 10.51
CA MET A 570 18.43 -7.09 10.95
C MET A 570 19.53 -7.84 10.16
N GLY A 571 19.18 -8.77 9.28
CA GLY A 571 20.10 -9.54 8.44
C GLY A 571 20.60 -10.86 9.03
N ASN A 572 20.15 -11.28 10.21
CA ASN A 572 20.37 -12.64 10.72
C ASN A 572 19.44 -13.65 10.02
N LEU A 573 19.78 -14.94 10.09
CA LEU A 573 19.04 -16.02 9.43
C LEU A 573 18.37 -16.97 10.43
N GLY A 574 17.16 -17.39 10.09
CA GLY A 574 16.43 -18.46 10.76
C GLY A 574 16.19 -19.60 9.78
N THR A 575 16.16 -20.82 10.29
CA THR A 575 15.98 -22.02 9.48
C THR A 575 14.93 -22.95 10.07
N LEU A 576 14.12 -23.53 9.20
CA LEU A 576 13.24 -24.64 9.51
C LEU A 576 13.68 -25.85 8.68
N ASP A 577 13.96 -26.95 9.36
CA ASP A 577 14.12 -28.25 8.72
C ASP A 577 12.76 -28.98 8.69
N PRO A 578 12.17 -29.19 7.50
CA PRO A 578 10.84 -29.79 7.38
C PRO A 578 10.83 -31.28 7.73
N THR A 579 11.98 -31.96 7.81
CA THR A 579 12.04 -33.39 8.10
C THR A 579 11.88 -33.69 9.58
N ASN A 580 12.44 -32.84 10.45
CA ASN A 580 12.39 -32.97 11.90
C ASN A 580 11.50 -31.91 12.56
N HIS A 581 10.87 -31.05 11.76
CA HIS A 581 10.03 -29.93 12.20
C HIS A 581 10.72 -29.08 13.27
N THR A 582 11.99 -28.71 13.07
CA THR A 582 12.74 -27.91 14.05
C THR A 582 13.05 -26.52 13.50
N TRP A 583 12.50 -25.50 14.15
CA TRP A 583 12.87 -24.09 13.90
C TRP A 583 14.09 -23.68 14.73
N THR A 584 15.03 -22.99 14.12
CA THR A 584 16.24 -22.49 14.79
C THR A 584 16.65 -21.13 14.22
N ILE A 585 16.82 -20.14 15.09
CA ILE A 585 17.52 -18.88 14.75
C ILE A 585 19.01 -19.14 14.82
N LEU A 586 19.73 -18.89 13.72
CA LEU A 586 21.15 -19.18 13.64
C LEU A 586 21.98 -18.12 14.37
N GLU A 587 23.03 -18.55 15.08
CA GLU A 587 24.00 -17.63 15.71
C GLU A 587 24.85 -16.87 14.68
N LYS A 588 24.98 -17.44 13.48
CA LYS A 588 25.65 -16.86 12.31
C LYS A 588 24.77 -17.04 11.06
N PRO A 589 24.74 -16.08 10.12
CA PRO A 589 25.52 -14.84 10.12
C PRO A 589 25.05 -13.87 11.20
N LYS A 590 25.99 -13.04 11.67
CA LYS A 590 25.66 -11.95 12.57
C LYS A 590 24.74 -10.95 11.85
N PRO A 591 23.86 -10.26 12.59
CA PRO A 591 23.04 -9.20 12.03
C PRO A 591 23.90 -8.17 11.26
N ILE A 592 23.45 -7.78 10.07
CA ILE A 592 24.02 -6.68 9.29
C ILE A 592 23.73 -5.36 10.00
N HIS A 593 22.56 -5.23 10.63
CA HIS A 593 22.13 -4.05 11.39
C HIS A 593 22.13 -4.39 12.89
N MET A 594 23.23 -4.10 13.60
CA MET A 594 23.34 -4.43 15.04
C MET A 594 22.61 -3.45 15.98
N GLU A 595 22.33 -2.22 15.54
CA GLU A 595 21.76 -1.15 16.37
C GLU A 595 20.34 -0.74 15.94
N MET A 596 19.63 -1.60 15.21
CA MET A 596 18.26 -1.30 14.77
C MET A 596 17.33 -1.06 15.97
N LYS A 597 16.78 0.15 16.08
CA LYS A 597 15.71 0.46 17.02
C LYS A 597 14.40 -0.10 16.48
N LEU A 598 14.12 -1.34 16.88
CA LEU A 598 12.75 -1.86 16.96
C LEU A 598 12.02 -0.98 18.01
N ILE A 599 10.74 -1.06 18.29
CA ILE A 599 10.03 -0.25 19.32
C ILE A 599 9.87 1.28 19.07
N ASP A 600 10.91 2.07 18.72
CA ASP A 600 10.76 3.53 18.56
C ASP A 600 10.20 3.93 17.16
N ASP A 601 9.46 5.04 17.05
CA ASP A 601 9.00 5.67 15.78
C ASP A 601 10.16 6.23 14.92
N ASP A 602 11.39 5.84 15.22
CA ASP A 602 12.58 6.18 14.46
C ASP A 602 12.66 5.16 13.32
N HIS A 603 12.43 5.58 12.07
CA HIS A 603 12.47 4.70 10.90
C HIS A 603 13.90 4.22 10.55
N GLU A 604 14.73 3.94 11.54
CA GLU A 604 16.10 3.46 11.41
C GLU A 604 16.09 1.92 11.28
N GLY A 605 16.62 1.42 10.16
CA GLY A 605 16.61 -0.02 9.83
C GLY A 605 15.33 -0.50 9.14
N THR A 606 14.41 0.40 8.80
CA THR A 606 13.15 0.10 8.14
C THR A 606 13.30 -0.08 6.62
N GLU A 607 14.23 -0.95 6.22
CA GLU A 607 14.48 -1.28 4.82
C GLU A 607 13.57 -2.43 4.38
N PHE A 608 13.25 -2.50 3.09
CA PHE A 608 12.71 -3.71 2.52
C PHE A 608 13.84 -4.72 2.38
N CYS A 609 13.70 -5.86 3.05
CA CYS A 609 14.69 -6.92 3.03
C CYS A 609 14.11 -8.10 2.25
N TYR A 610 14.83 -8.55 1.24
CA TYR A 610 14.45 -9.66 0.38
C TYR A 610 15.48 -10.76 0.47
N LEU A 611 15.03 -12.02 0.54
CA LEU A 611 15.89 -13.20 0.46
C LEU A 611 15.58 -13.94 -0.84
N VAL A 612 16.62 -14.36 -1.55
CA VAL A 612 16.49 -15.05 -2.84
C VAL A 612 17.63 -16.03 -3.05
N GLU A 613 17.33 -17.16 -3.68
CA GLU A 613 18.34 -18.12 -4.16
C GLU A 613 18.80 -17.72 -5.56
N VAL A 614 20.11 -17.58 -5.78
CA VAL A 614 20.72 -17.17 -7.04
C VAL A 614 21.82 -18.16 -7.39
N GLY A 615 21.57 -19.04 -8.36
CA GLY A 615 22.58 -19.96 -8.88
C GLY A 615 23.11 -20.93 -7.82
N GLY A 616 22.26 -21.38 -6.90
CA GLY A 616 22.64 -22.26 -5.80
C GLY A 616 23.25 -21.56 -4.58
N GLU A 617 23.13 -20.23 -4.48
CA GLU A 617 23.68 -19.46 -3.37
C GLU A 617 22.62 -18.50 -2.81
N LEU A 618 22.60 -18.30 -1.49
CA LEU A 618 21.67 -17.35 -0.86
C LEU A 618 22.17 -15.91 -1.01
N VAL A 619 21.29 -15.05 -1.51
CA VAL A 619 21.50 -13.62 -1.66
C VAL A 619 20.40 -12.87 -0.93
N CYS A 620 20.75 -11.81 -0.21
CA CYS A 620 19.78 -10.87 0.31
C CYS A 620 19.97 -9.47 -0.26
N VAL A 621 18.86 -8.75 -0.39
CA VAL A 621 18.81 -7.40 -0.93
C VAL A 621 18.10 -6.49 0.07
N PHE A 622 18.73 -5.39 0.42
CA PHE A 622 18.16 -4.34 1.27
C PHE A 622 17.88 -3.10 0.43
N VAL A 623 16.63 -2.66 0.41
CA VAL A 623 16.17 -1.48 -0.31
C VAL A 623 15.61 -0.49 0.69
N ARG A 624 16.36 0.59 0.93
CA ARG A 624 15.91 1.69 1.77
C ARG A 624 14.96 2.60 1.01
N ASN A 625 15.46 3.24 -0.05
CA ASN A 625 14.69 4.20 -0.81
C ASN A 625 15.10 4.32 -2.28
N ALA A 626 14.29 5.07 -3.01
CA ALA A 626 14.47 5.37 -4.43
C ALA A 626 15.71 6.21 -4.78
N ASN A 627 16.30 6.90 -3.80
CA ASN A 627 17.48 7.76 -3.99
C ASN A 627 18.79 7.02 -3.67
N GLU A 628 18.73 5.88 -3.00
CA GLU A 628 19.87 5.07 -2.60
C GLU A 628 19.94 3.77 -3.41
N PRO A 629 21.16 3.31 -3.73
CA PRO A 629 21.34 2.03 -4.40
C PRO A 629 20.94 0.88 -3.46
N PRO A 630 20.26 -0.16 -3.96
CA PRO A 630 20.05 -1.41 -3.21
C PRO A 630 21.39 -1.99 -2.73
N ARG A 631 21.44 -2.42 -1.45
CA ARG A 631 22.59 -3.12 -0.89
C ARG A 631 22.38 -4.62 -1.07
N VAL A 632 23.32 -5.29 -1.72
CA VAL A 632 23.22 -6.71 -2.05
C VAL A 632 24.30 -7.48 -1.32
N PHE A 633 23.92 -8.56 -0.64
CA PHE A 633 24.84 -9.42 0.09
C PHE A 633 24.67 -10.86 -0.34
N LYS A 634 25.80 -11.55 -0.47
CA LYS A 634 25.87 -12.97 -0.77
C LYS A 634 26.35 -13.72 0.47
N LEU A 635 25.70 -14.83 0.79
CA LEU A 635 26.10 -15.64 1.94
C LEU A 635 27.32 -16.47 1.57
N ASN A 636 28.40 -16.33 2.33
CA ASN A 636 29.45 -17.34 2.36
C ASN A 636 28.98 -18.46 3.30
N GLU A 637 28.57 -19.60 2.74
CA GLU A 637 28.07 -20.74 3.52
C GLU A 637 29.16 -21.43 4.36
N GLU A 638 30.42 -21.39 3.94
CA GLU A 638 31.53 -22.01 4.69
C GLU A 638 31.79 -21.25 6.00
N GLU A 639 31.80 -19.92 5.94
CA GLU A 639 32.05 -19.06 7.10
C GLU A 639 30.78 -18.60 7.82
N MET A 640 29.62 -18.78 7.18
CA MET A 640 28.31 -18.24 7.58
C MET A 640 28.37 -16.72 7.81
N VAL A 641 28.83 -15.97 6.81
CA VAL A 641 28.96 -14.50 6.85
C VAL A 641 28.43 -13.88 5.56
N TRP A 642 27.72 -12.77 5.70
CA TRP A 642 27.28 -11.95 4.56
C TRP A 642 28.44 -11.16 3.97
N MET A 643 28.62 -11.27 2.65
CA MET A 643 29.59 -10.51 1.88
C MET A 643 28.87 -9.53 0.96
N GLU A 644 29.11 -8.23 1.12
CA GLU A 644 28.53 -7.22 0.22
C GLU A 644 29.10 -7.39 -1.19
N VAL A 645 28.21 -7.40 -2.18
CA VAL A 645 28.56 -7.57 -3.59
C VAL A 645 27.97 -6.41 -4.40
N GLN A 646 28.67 -6.04 -5.47
CA GLN A 646 28.22 -5.02 -6.42
C GLN A 646 27.67 -5.65 -7.71
N ASP A 647 27.75 -6.97 -7.83
CA ASP A 647 27.43 -7.76 -9.02
C ASP A 647 26.82 -9.10 -8.56
N ILE A 648 25.81 -9.56 -9.28
CA ILE A 648 25.11 -10.84 -9.07
C ILE A 648 25.39 -11.85 -10.20
N GLY A 649 26.47 -11.62 -10.96
CA GLY A 649 27.01 -12.57 -11.92
C GLY A 649 26.18 -12.68 -13.20
N GLY A 650 25.58 -11.56 -13.64
CA GLY A 650 24.70 -11.51 -14.82
C GLY A 650 23.28 -12.03 -14.55
N SER A 651 22.94 -12.37 -13.30
CA SER A 651 21.59 -12.76 -12.90
C SER A 651 20.64 -11.56 -12.88
N THR A 652 19.35 -11.84 -12.88
CA THR A 652 18.29 -10.85 -12.77
C THR A 652 17.40 -11.21 -11.59
N LEU A 653 17.07 -10.22 -10.76
CA LEU A 653 16.18 -10.38 -9.61
C LEU A 653 14.83 -9.73 -9.88
N PHE A 654 13.76 -10.35 -9.40
CA PHE A 654 12.40 -9.80 -9.39
C PHE A 654 11.93 -9.80 -7.94
N LEU A 655 11.80 -8.61 -7.35
CA LEU A 655 11.56 -8.45 -5.91
C LEU A 655 10.18 -7.84 -5.68
N ASP A 656 9.38 -8.47 -4.83
CA ASP A 656 8.15 -7.94 -4.24
C ASP A 656 8.09 -8.37 -2.77
N PHE A 657 7.35 -7.65 -1.94
CA PHE A 657 7.23 -7.98 -0.52
C PHE A 657 6.48 -9.31 -0.27
N ARG A 658 5.86 -9.90 -1.30
CA ARG A 658 5.25 -11.24 -1.27
C ARG A 658 6.19 -12.35 -1.73
N VAL A 659 7.12 -12.04 -2.65
CA VAL A 659 7.96 -13.06 -3.30
C VAL A 659 9.22 -12.44 -3.91
N SER A 660 10.31 -13.20 -3.89
CA SER A 660 11.56 -12.87 -4.59
C SER A 660 11.97 -13.99 -5.53
N TYR A 661 12.22 -13.66 -6.79
CA TYR A 661 12.76 -14.59 -7.79
C TYR A 661 14.13 -14.16 -8.28
N SER A 662 14.93 -15.14 -8.67
CA SER A 662 16.10 -14.91 -9.51
C SER A 662 15.99 -15.70 -10.81
N MET A 663 16.64 -15.20 -11.86
CA MET A 663 16.78 -15.92 -13.11
C MET A 663 17.99 -15.42 -13.90
N VAL A 664 18.66 -16.32 -14.61
CA VAL A 664 19.63 -15.94 -15.65
C VAL A 664 18.87 -15.71 -16.95
N LEU A 665 18.74 -14.46 -17.38
CA LEU A 665 18.00 -14.14 -18.58
C LEU A 665 18.80 -14.50 -19.85
N PRO A 666 18.15 -15.11 -20.86
CA PRO A 666 18.83 -15.57 -22.07
C PRO A 666 19.10 -14.47 -23.10
N GLU A 667 18.69 -13.22 -22.84
CA GLU A 667 18.86 -12.08 -23.75
C GLU A 667 20.01 -11.18 -23.24
N ALA A 668 20.97 -10.90 -24.12
CA ALA A 668 22.13 -10.08 -23.78
C ALA A 668 21.69 -8.68 -23.33
N GLY A 669 22.21 -8.22 -22.19
CA GLY A 669 21.96 -6.86 -21.67
C GLY A 669 20.83 -6.73 -20.65
N HIS A 670 20.24 -7.82 -20.17
CA HIS A 670 19.24 -7.79 -19.08
C HIS A 670 19.73 -8.39 -17.74
N GLY A 671 20.98 -8.86 -17.70
CA GLY A 671 21.62 -9.29 -16.46
C GLY A 671 21.96 -8.11 -15.55
N ASN A 672 22.26 -8.40 -14.28
CA ASN A 672 22.62 -7.42 -13.24
C ASN A 672 21.54 -6.35 -13.02
N ARG A 673 20.28 -6.79 -13.02
CA ARG A 673 19.13 -5.91 -12.82
C ARG A 673 18.22 -6.44 -11.73
N ILE A 674 17.64 -5.50 -10.99
CA ILE A 674 16.65 -5.76 -9.95
C ILE A 674 15.34 -5.12 -10.38
N TYR A 675 14.36 -5.93 -10.74
CA TYR A 675 13.04 -5.49 -11.17
C TYR A 675 12.07 -5.37 -9.99
N PHE A 676 11.23 -4.33 -10.02
CA PHE A 676 10.21 -4.04 -9.02
C PHE A 676 8.83 -4.04 -9.68
N PRO A 677 7.73 -4.29 -8.93
CA PRO A 677 6.37 -4.39 -9.46
C PRO A 677 5.78 -3.00 -9.76
N ARG A 678 6.52 -2.18 -10.52
CA ARG A 678 6.16 -0.80 -10.84
C ARG A 678 6.39 -0.52 -12.31
N TYR A 679 5.54 0.30 -12.92
CA TYR A 679 5.65 0.68 -14.31
C TYR A 679 5.34 2.15 -14.54
N SER A 680 5.84 2.69 -15.65
CA SER A 680 5.57 4.05 -16.10
C SER A 680 4.08 4.26 -16.41
N ASP A 681 3.58 5.49 -16.30
CA ASP A 681 2.15 5.81 -16.52
C ASP A 681 1.58 5.31 -17.85
N ASN A 682 2.41 5.22 -18.89
CA ASN A 682 2.02 4.71 -20.20
C ASN A 682 1.99 3.17 -20.30
N GLY A 683 2.34 2.45 -19.22
CA GLY A 683 2.43 0.99 -19.16
C GLY A 683 3.58 0.39 -20.00
N LYS A 684 4.48 1.20 -20.55
CA LYS A 684 5.48 0.76 -21.53
C LYS A 684 6.83 0.38 -20.94
N GLN A 685 7.12 0.75 -19.70
CA GLN A 685 8.43 0.49 -19.10
C GLN A 685 8.27 0.10 -17.64
N MET A 686 8.88 -1.02 -17.26
CA MET A 686 8.94 -1.44 -15.88
C MET A 686 10.13 -0.83 -15.15
N ALA A 687 9.96 -0.63 -13.84
CA ALA A 687 11.02 -0.19 -12.97
C ALA A 687 12.04 -1.30 -12.74
N PHE A 688 13.30 -0.98 -13.01
CA PHE A 688 14.42 -1.77 -12.53
C PHE A 688 15.54 -0.87 -12.04
N TYR A 689 16.33 -1.41 -11.13
CA TYR A 689 17.64 -0.86 -10.80
C TYR A 689 18.69 -1.57 -11.64
N ASP A 690 19.45 -0.81 -12.41
CA ASP A 690 20.60 -1.30 -13.15
C ASP A 690 21.83 -1.27 -12.24
N MET A 691 22.37 -2.44 -11.89
CA MET A 691 23.49 -2.53 -10.94
C MET A 691 24.81 -2.04 -11.54
N ASP A 692 24.97 -2.16 -12.86
CA ASP A 692 26.18 -1.71 -13.56
C ASP A 692 26.19 -0.18 -13.67
N ALA A 693 25.07 0.41 -14.09
CA ALA A 693 24.90 1.86 -14.23
C ALA A 693 24.56 2.57 -12.90
N LYS A 694 24.20 1.81 -11.86
CA LYS A 694 23.81 2.27 -10.52
C LYS A 694 22.67 3.29 -10.53
N VAL A 695 21.64 3.02 -11.32
CA VAL A 695 20.52 3.95 -11.52
C VAL A 695 19.20 3.20 -11.67
N TYR A 696 18.15 3.78 -11.11
CA TYR A 696 16.77 3.33 -11.36
C TYR A 696 16.31 3.80 -12.74
N GLN A 697 15.74 2.89 -13.53
CA GLN A 697 15.18 3.16 -14.84
C GLN A 697 13.75 2.61 -14.94
N PRO A 698 12.75 3.46 -15.21
CA PRO A 698 12.78 4.93 -15.07
C PRO A 698 13.02 5.36 -13.61
N SER A 699 13.02 6.68 -13.34
CA SER A 699 13.05 7.18 -11.96
C SER A 699 11.93 6.52 -11.14
N PHE A 700 12.25 6.05 -9.94
CA PHE A 700 11.38 5.21 -9.13
C PHE A 700 10.15 5.95 -8.58
N TYR A 701 10.24 7.27 -8.38
CA TYR A 701 9.12 8.09 -7.92
C TYR A 701 8.10 8.34 -9.03
N GLY A 702 6.82 8.35 -8.67
CA GLY A 702 5.70 8.59 -9.58
C GLY A 702 5.29 7.36 -10.41
N LEU A 703 6.00 6.24 -10.32
CA LEU A 703 5.62 5.02 -11.02
C LEU A 703 4.39 4.37 -10.41
N LYS A 704 3.54 3.78 -11.27
CA LYS A 704 2.34 3.05 -10.88
C LYS A 704 2.69 1.64 -10.43
N GLN A 705 2.01 1.18 -9.39
CA GLN A 705 2.06 -0.17 -8.85
C GLN A 705 0.62 -0.66 -8.60
N PRO A 706 0.20 -1.80 -9.16
CA PRO A 706 -1.08 -2.39 -8.79
C PRO A 706 -1.07 -2.83 -7.32
N LEU A 707 -2.15 -2.55 -6.58
CA LEU A 707 -2.23 -2.88 -5.15
C LEU A 707 -2.20 -4.40 -4.89
N GLN A 708 -2.90 -5.17 -5.71
CA GLN A 708 -2.91 -6.64 -5.68
C GLN A 708 -2.14 -7.19 -6.89
N CYS A 709 -0.82 -7.31 -6.72
CA CYS A 709 0.06 -7.93 -7.70
C CYS A 709 1.01 -8.93 -7.05
N VAL A 710 1.55 -9.85 -7.85
CA VAL A 710 2.57 -10.81 -7.46
C VAL A 710 3.37 -11.22 -8.69
N TRP A 711 4.67 -11.45 -8.55
CA TRP A 711 5.46 -12.09 -9.60
C TRP A 711 5.01 -13.53 -9.77
N VAL A 712 4.88 -14.05 -10.99
CA VAL A 712 4.59 -15.47 -11.21
C VAL A 712 5.37 -15.96 -12.43
N VAL A 713 6.00 -17.13 -12.32
CA VAL A 713 6.67 -17.76 -13.46
C VAL A 713 5.64 -18.55 -14.27
N PRO A 714 5.40 -18.24 -15.55
CA PRO A 714 4.45 -19.00 -16.35
C PRO A 714 4.82 -20.50 -16.42
N ASN A 715 3.89 -21.36 -16.01
CA ASN A 715 4.05 -22.81 -16.04
C ASN A 715 2.76 -23.49 -16.52
N LEU A 716 2.85 -24.16 -17.67
CA LEU A 716 1.72 -24.82 -18.35
C LEU A 716 1.75 -26.34 -18.25
N ARG A 717 2.61 -26.92 -17.41
CA ARG A 717 2.59 -28.37 -17.18
C ARG A 717 1.21 -28.76 -16.66
N ALA A 718 0.40 -29.39 -17.51
CA ALA A 718 -0.87 -29.96 -17.11
C ALA A 718 -0.62 -31.12 -16.15
N ARG A 719 -1.49 -31.30 -15.14
CA ARG A 719 -1.48 -32.52 -14.32
C ARG A 719 -1.58 -33.74 -15.24
N VAL A 720 -0.55 -34.58 -15.23
CA VAL A 720 -0.68 -35.95 -15.71
C VAL A 720 -1.44 -36.67 -14.60
N HIS A 721 -2.76 -36.73 -14.73
CA HIS A 721 -3.55 -37.58 -13.84
C HIS A 721 -3.07 -39.03 -14.02
N PRO A 722 -2.65 -39.72 -12.94
CA PRO A 722 -2.21 -41.11 -13.04
C PRO A 722 -3.31 -42.06 -13.51
#